data_AF-A0A4Z0QB41-F1
#
_entry.id   AF-A0A4Z0QB41-F1
#
_cell.length_a   1.000
_cell.length_b   1.000
_cell.length_c   1.000
_cell.angle_alpha   90.00
_cell.angle_beta   90.00
_cell.angle_gamma   90.00
#
_symmetry.space_group_name_H-M   'P 1'
#
loop_
_entity.id
_entity.type
_entity.pdbx_description
1 polymer ?
#
loop_
_entity_poly.entity_id
_entity_poly.type
_entity_poly.pdbx_seq_one_letter_code
_entity_poly.pdbx_strand_id
1 'polypeptide(L)'
;MPKVLRLHNNGSQQVQGWQKTAPITSTEINTVTDPTGGRAKNVAVSIPTPFARMHLFETAFDFLAREGQRNPGSVYHELVSHFWDLFEILYNYNLYTQAGRKITLRRWNVESELRRMQGDEGTRLLGETLRLFLQDDRFRDFSDMYLVFYESPNLPGGPQLLGGTSPLTMFFTAPAVRRLDLERAQARGHYFDDQVVLLEDRSPAFREFVYELFLAYPQLQRRDFAGSVFAGLDRNIINQMQMRGDHTAQQFATKYPAIADFQGNLASVKHVPLPSRADQSAVTSSDLFIAPTRQTNQSRPTPLVLRPNLTMQGANYLNGQPWDDRTPVPYADELTLENRVLPGKGFKYPYLTVGDFLEDALVELPYELNSQRFHTGKVTFQYGADTQGRARFPYLLPLRQTFFEYFSDHDLAELLTFTIDLNHVRIALRIPVQGGRFITFERSYYQNPQNPKDAQGREIPEKGRIVKANIGMGVFPFYKMRAQPEYNDFYKVMLVDADNSPTMLQRRYDLTFFVNGERLTDQGAAKRATKFERTQKSVSTAGSTYYEITGTHFDLAELTCPPAFHGAPPARGLIVPRWRELDRGTRRFTFAVDFGTSNTHVAYADGPSAHPRPFTIGENDLQMELLNAPLPDTGYSAFQRYMRGPGQLFDIPLIQNREFVPSIIGEAGSVYEFPIRTAVCETNSYANEPSKVLSNINIGFSINTETGQPPQNRFVTNLKWSAELDPQGVNRIAAFFKEILLLMKHKAAMQGGILEDTRVVWFAPLSFDMFLRNQFQQVWDEAFQQIFRARRPTQCISESVAPYYYLTATNQVVPNRDENVINIDIGGGTTDLLIFAEQKPAFSSSFRFAGDDLWGDGYARVQGAPKQNGLLRLGVQYVESLPDSEENQEYKGYLRAALQNPDFGSADVTSLLFTYNDALRFTQSLGLGKGRQLRVLFYLHYTAIVYHVAQLVQHLGLKPPRYLCFSGKGSLYLRLLSGGASMAAIEKISKAVFKAATGQEAPQNFRVILADNPKEATTNGGVLFEESATSSADFDQIRTVKLNGATEGQDIDTARLKMPQVDADLKQSVIDNTRRFLEIVLDNDDVAPLMREVGVDVDRTRIKEMLLREIEDSLNLGLHQIGRNLGQGETLPETLFFYPLKQALYNLSRELISNG
;
A
#
# COMPACT_ATOMS: atom_id res chain seq x y z
N MET A 1 -23.38 98.65 -39.96
CA MET A 1 -23.13 97.93 -41.24
C MET A 1 -23.79 96.57 -41.16
N PRO A 2 -24.53 96.10 -42.18
CA PRO A 2 -25.03 94.73 -42.19
C PRO A 2 -23.86 93.74 -42.26
N LYS A 3 -23.81 92.79 -41.32
CA LYS A 3 -22.82 91.70 -41.33
C LYS A 3 -23.23 90.65 -42.36
N VAL A 4 -22.36 90.36 -43.32
CA VAL A 4 -22.53 89.21 -44.22
C VAL A 4 -22.19 87.94 -43.44
N LEU A 5 -23.16 87.04 -43.29
CA LEU A 5 -22.97 85.77 -42.60
C LEU A 5 -22.20 84.81 -43.53
N ARG A 6 -20.94 84.51 -43.20
CA ARG A 6 -20.06 83.61 -43.95
C ARG A 6 -19.12 82.87 -43.00
N LEU A 7 -18.68 81.67 -43.38
CA LEU A 7 -17.83 80.80 -42.56
C LEU A 7 -16.32 81.10 -42.70
N HIS A 8 -15.91 81.86 -43.73
CA HIS A 8 -14.53 82.14 -44.09
C HIS A 8 -14.22 83.64 -44.13
N ASN A 9 -12.94 84.01 -44.07
CA ASN A 9 -12.52 85.42 -43.97
C ASN A 9 -12.40 86.15 -45.33
N ASN A 10 -12.52 85.43 -46.45
CA ASN A 10 -12.40 86.00 -47.81
C ASN A 10 -13.74 86.50 -48.41
N GLY A 11 -13.71 87.48 -49.33
CA GLY A 11 -14.84 87.90 -50.19
C GLY A 11 -15.35 89.34 -49.99
N SER A 12 -16.05 89.90 -50.99
CA SER A 12 -16.56 91.29 -50.98
C SER A 12 -17.56 91.56 -49.85
N GLN A 13 -17.48 92.73 -49.20
CA GLN A 13 -18.45 93.19 -48.19
C GLN A 13 -19.68 93.90 -48.80
N GLN A 14 -19.75 94.02 -50.13
CA GLN A 14 -20.82 94.76 -50.83
C GLN A 14 -22.06 93.91 -51.16
N VAL A 15 -22.28 92.78 -50.46
CA VAL A 15 -23.46 91.92 -50.67
C VAL A 15 -24.62 92.44 -49.83
N GLN A 16 -25.73 92.84 -50.47
CA GLN A 16 -26.95 93.30 -49.81
C GLN A 16 -28.12 92.35 -50.08
N GLY A 17 -28.90 92.01 -49.05
CA GLY A 17 -30.03 91.09 -49.15
C GLY A 17 -29.62 89.64 -49.47
N TRP A 18 -30.43 88.94 -50.24
CA TRP A 18 -30.13 87.59 -50.73
C TRP A 18 -29.52 87.68 -52.13
N GLN A 19 -28.21 87.40 -52.26
CA GLN A 19 -27.51 87.36 -53.55
C GLN A 19 -26.70 86.06 -53.68
N LYS A 20 -26.50 85.63 -54.92
CA LYS A 20 -25.70 84.45 -55.24
C LYS A 20 -24.22 84.74 -55.04
N THR A 21 -23.56 83.98 -54.17
CA THR A 21 -22.11 84.04 -53.96
C THR A 21 -21.39 82.95 -54.77
N ALA A 22 -20.07 83.09 -54.92
CA ALA A 22 -19.23 82.02 -55.47
C ALA A 22 -19.23 80.79 -54.53
N PRO A 23 -19.04 79.57 -55.06
CA PRO A 23 -18.80 78.38 -54.24
C PRO A 23 -17.57 78.57 -53.35
N ILE A 24 -17.62 78.04 -52.13
CA ILE A 24 -16.47 78.02 -51.23
C ILE A 24 -15.40 77.09 -51.81
N THR A 25 -14.22 77.62 -52.08
CA THR A 25 -13.04 76.90 -52.56
C THR A 25 -12.18 76.39 -51.40
N SER A 26 -11.25 75.48 -51.68
CA SER A 26 -10.29 74.95 -50.70
C SER A 26 -9.48 76.06 -50.01
N THR A 27 -9.18 77.17 -50.70
CA THR A 27 -8.51 78.34 -50.13
C THR A 27 -9.35 79.01 -49.05
N GLU A 28 -10.66 79.13 -49.24
CA GLU A 28 -11.57 79.71 -48.24
C GLU A 28 -11.84 78.74 -47.08
N ILE A 29 -11.98 77.45 -47.36
CA ILE A 29 -12.11 76.39 -46.33
C ILE A 29 -10.92 76.42 -45.35
N ASN A 30 -9.70 76.61 -45.87
CA ASN A 30 -8.50 76.69 -45.04
C ASN A 30 -8.47 77.89 -44.07
N THR A 31 -9.30 78.91 -44.29
CA THR A 31 -9.42 80.08 -43.39
C THR A 31 -10.51 79.92 -42.33
N VAL A 32 -11.28 78.83 -42.38
CA VAL A 32 -12.31 78.51 -41.39
C VAL A 32 -11.61 77.97 -40.14
N THR A 33 -11.61 78.75 -39.06
CA THR A 33 -11.08 78.33 -37.75
C THR A 33 -12.18 77.76 -36.88
N ASP A 34 -11.92 76.65 -36.17
CA ASP A 34 -12.83 76.12 -35.16
C ASP A 34 -13.00 77.16 -34.02
N PRO A 35 -14.21 77.72 -33.83
CA PRO A 35 -14.46 78.75 -32.82
C PRO A 35 -14.32 78.25 -31.38
N THR A 36 -14.29 76.93 -31.16
CA THR A 36 -14.14 76.30 -29.84
C THR A 36 -12.75 75.71 -29.58
N GLY A 37 -11.83 75.82 -30.54
CA GLY A 37 -10.45 75.34 -30.41
C GLY A 37 -10.34 73.84 -30.12
N GLY A 38 -11.24 73.01 -30.68
CA GLY A 38 -11.24 71.56 -30.51
C GLY A 38 -11.75 71.07 -29.14
N ARG A 39 -12.44 71.92 -28.36
CA ARG A 39 -12.99 71.60 -27.02
C ARG A 39 -14.45 71.13 -27.03
N ALA A 40 -15.05 70.96 -28.21
CA ALA A 40 -16.41 70.45 -28.32
C ALA A 40 -16.48 69.00 -27.81
N LYS A 41 -17.30 68.74 -26.77
CA LYS A 41 -17.51 67.38 -26.22
C LYS A 41 -18.24 66.44 -27.17
N ASN A 42 -19.05 66.98 -28.08
CA ASN A 42 -19.82 66.20 -29.06
C ASN A 42 -19.39 66.60 -30.48
N VAL A 43 -18.61 65.74 -31.14
CA VAL A 43 -18.24 65.94 -32.55
C VAL A 43 -19.34 65.32 -33.41
N ALA A 44 -20.34 66.14 -33.78
CA ALA A 44 -21.37 65.72 -34.71
C ALA A 44 -20.86 65.87 -36.15
N VAL A 45 -20.75 64.77 -36.89
CA VAL A 45 -20.62 64.80 -38.35
C VAL A 45 -22.02 64.97 -38.95
N SER A 46 -22.18 65.88 -39.91
CA SER A 46 -23.49 66.23 -40.50
C SER A 46 -24.18 65.06 -41.19
N ILE A 47 -23.43 64.02 -41.56
CA ILE A 47 -23.94 62.73 -42.04
C ILE A 47 -23.18 61.62 -41.31
N PRO A 48 -23.85 60.75 -40.52
CA PRO A 48 -23.21 59.72 -39.71
C PRO A 48 -22.79 58.51 -40.58
N THR A 49 -21.81 58.70 -41.46
CA THR A 49 -21.25 57.65 -42.31
C THR A 49 -19.83 57.28 -41.88
N PRO A 50 -19.38 56.03 -42.15
CA PRO A 50 -17.98 55.66 -41.94
C PRO A 50 -17.02 56.57 -42.72
N PHE A 51 -17.40 57.06 -43.90
CA PHE A 51 -16.59 57.97 -44.72
C PHE A 51 -16.39 59.34 -44.07
N ALA A 52 -17.45 59.94 -43.51
CA ALA A 52 -17.32 61.17 -42.74
C ALA A 52 -16.42 60.99 -41.52
N ARG A 53 -16.47 59.81 -40.89
CA ARG A 53 -15.58 59.46 -39.78
C ARG A 53 -14.13 59.35 -40.25
N MET A 54 -13.84 58.74 -41.41
CA MET A 54 -12.47 58.67 -41.97
C MET A 54 -11.88 60.08 -42.18
N HIS A 55 -12.65 61.02 -42.75
CA HIS A 55 -12.20 62.42 -42.90
C HIS A 55 -11.97 63.14 -41.58
N LEU A 56 -12.76 62.82 -40.54
CA LEU A 56 -12.54 63.38 -39.21
C LEU A 56 -11.19 62.95 -38.63
N PHE A 57 -10.78 61.70 -38.82
CA PHE A 57 -9.45 61.23 -38.40
C PHE A 57 -8.33 61.88 -39.22
N GLU A 58 -8.50 62.02 -40.54
CA GLU A 58 -7.56 62.77 -41.40
C GLU A 58 -7.38 64.22 -40.87
N THR A 59 -8.49 64.88 -40.53
CA THR A 59 -8.50 66.24 -39.95
C THR A 59 -7.83 66.27 -38.57
N ALA A 60 -8.06 65.26 -37.73
CA ALA A 60 -7.44 65.16 -36.41
C ALA A 60 -5.91 65.06 -36.50
N PHE A 61 -5.40 64.24 -37.43
CA PHE A 61 -3.96 64.14 -37.69
C PHE A 61 -3.37 65.44 -38.23
N ASP A 62 -4.06 66.09 -39.18
CA ASP A 62 -3.61 67.40 -39.70
C ASP A 62 -3.62 68.49 -38.62
N PHE A 63 -4.60 68.46 -37.71
CA PHE A 63 -4.65 69.36 -36.56
C PHE A 63 -3.44 69.15 -35.64
N LEU A 64 -3.15 67.90 -35.27
CA LEU A 64 -1.99 67.59 -34.42
C LEU A 64 -0.67 67.96 -35.12
N ALA A 65 -0.54 67.76 -36.42
CA ALA A 65 0.65 68.15 -37.18
C ALA A 65 0.86 69.68 -37.21
N ARG A 66 -0.21 70.48 -37.15
CA ARG A 66 -0.15 71.96 -37.13
C ARG A 66 0.03 72.54 -35.72
N GLU A 67 -0.73 72.05 -34.75
CA GLU A 67 -0.82 72.60 -33.39
C GLU A 67 0.16 71.94 -32.40
N GLY A 68 0.63 70.72 -32.71
CA GLY A 68 1.48 69.93 -31.80
C GLY A 68 0.83 69.74 -30.42
N GLN A 69 1.64 69.77 -29.37
CA GLN A 69 1.19 69.63 -27.99
C GLN A 69 0.63 70.93 -27.36
N ARG A 70 0.33 71.96 -28.15
CA ARG A 70 -0.15 73.25 -27.61
C ARG A 70 -1.53 73.16 -26.95
N ASN A 71 -2.32 72.11 -27.23
CA ASN A 71 -3.64 71.88 -26.66
C ASN A 71 -3.92 70.38 -26.46
N PRO A 72 -3.25 69.71 -25.49
CA PRO A 72 -3.17 68.25 -25.39
C PRO A 72 -4.48 67.55 -24.95
N GLY A 73 -5.52 68.31 -24.61
CA GLY A 73 -6.85 67.81 -24.22
C GLY A 73 -7.95 68.09 -25.24
N SER A 74 -7.60 68.36 -26.51
CA SER A 74 -8.60 68.51 -27.56
C SER A 74 -9.20 67.16 -27.96
N VAL A 75 -10.42 67.17 -28.48
CA VAL A 75 -11.07 65.95 -28.99
C VAL A 75 -10.26 65.29 -30.13
N TYR A 76 -9.43 66.06 -30.85
CA TYR A 76 -8.52 65.54 -31.86
C TYR A 76 -7.38 64.70 -31.25
N HIS A 77 -6.88 65.04 -30.06
CA HIS A 77 -5.88 64.22 -29.36
C HIS A 77 -6.48 62.89 -28.88
N GLU A 78 -7.73 62.93 -28.41
CA GLU A 78 -8.47 61.72 -28.04
C GLU A 78 -8.68 60.80 -29.26
N LEU A 79 -9.12 61.36 -30.40
CA LEU A 79 -9.27 60.61 -31.64
C LEU A 79 -7.95 59.98 -32.10
N VAL A 80 -6.84 60.72 -32.07
CA VAL A 80 -5.53 60.16 -32.44
C VAL A 80 -5.04 59.12 -31.43
N SER A 81 -5.32 59.29 -30.13
CA SER A 81 -5.08 58.27 -29.10
C SER A 81 -5.84 56.98 -29.40
N HIS A 82 -7.14 57.08 -29.68
CA HIS A 82 -8.00 55.95 -30.02
C HIS A 82 -7.59 55.28 -31.34
N PHE A 83 -7.11 56.04 -32.32
CA PHE A 83 -6.51 55.48 -33.53
C PHE A 83 -5.33 54.56 -33.20
N TRP A 84 -4.40 55.05 -32.38
CA TRP A 84 -3.23 54.26 -32.00
C TRP A 84 -3.60 53.09 -31.10
N ASP A 85 -4.64 53.21 -30.28
CA ASP A 85 -5.20 52.10 -29.50
C ASP A 85 -5.68 50.96 -30.42
N LEU A 86 -6.47 51.29 -31.46
CA LEU A 86 -6.93 50.30 -32.42
C LEU A 86 -5.75 49.65 -33.17
N PHE A 87 -4.74 50.43 -33.54
CA PHE A 87 -3.58 49.92 -34.27
C PHE A 87 -2.70 49.02 -33.37
N GLU A 88 -2.46 49.40 -32.12
CA GLU A 88 -1.68 48.58 -31.18
C GLU A 88 -2.40 47.27 -30.80
N ILE A 89 -3.74 47.29 -30.76
CA ILE A 89 -4.56 46.07 -30.62
C ILE A 89 -4.34 45.12 -31.80
N LEU A 90 -4.35 45.63 -33.04
CA LEU A 90 -4.12 44.81 -34.24
C LEU A 90 -2.67 44.32 -34.34
N TYR A 91 -1.69 45.15 -33.95
CA TYR A 91 -0.30 44.71 -33.81
C TYR A 91 -0.17 43.52 -32.85
N ASN A 92 -0.94 43.53 -31.76
CA ASN A 92 -0.99 42.45 -30.76
C ASN A 92 -2.13 41.44 -31.02
N TYR A 93 -2.65 41.34 -32.25
CA TYR A 93 -3.80 40.49 -32.59
C TYR A 93 -3.68 39.05 -32.07
N ASN A 94 -2.54 38.40 -32.31
CA ASN A 94 -2.28 37.03 -31.89
C ASN A 94 -2.21 36.86 -30.35
N LEU A 95 -1.72 37.87 -29.63
CA LEU A 95 -1.63 37.85 -28.16
C LEU A 95 -3.01 37.85 -27.53
N TYR A 96 -3.88 38.75 -27.97
CA TYR A 96 -5.16 38.99 -27.31
C TYR A 96 -6.23 37.96 -27.70
N THR A 97 -6.10 37.31 -28.86
CA THR A 97 -7.05 36.28 -29.33
C THR A 97 -7.02 35.00 -28.47
N GLN A 98 -5.99 34.79 -27.64
CA GLN A 98 -5.78 33.54 -26.87
C GLN A 98 -6.16 33.65 -25.38
N ALA A 99 -6.42 34.86 -24.86
CA ALA A 99 -6.80 35.10 -23.45
C ALA A 99 -8.31 34.96 -23.17
N GLY A 100 -9.01 34.09 -23.92
CA GLY A 100 -10.48 33.99 -23.91
C GLY A 100 -11.19 35.19 -24.54
N ARG A 101 -10.44 36.14 -25.12
CA ARG A 101 -10.91 37.34 -25.82
C ARG A 101 -10.78 37.11 -27.32
N LYS A 102 -11.71 37.63 -28.12
CA LYS A 102 -11.76 37.38 -29.56
C LYS A 102 -11.75 38.70 -30.33
N ILE A 103 -10.71 38.90 -31.14
CA ILE A 103 -10.64 40.00 -32.12
C ILE A 103 -11.02 39.42 -33.49
N THR A 104 -12.02 39.99 -34.14
CA THR A 104 -12.43 39.54 -35.49
C THR A 104 -12.46 40.69 -36.47
N LEU A 105 -11.95 40.46 -37.68
CA LEU A 105 -12.05 41.38 -38.80
C LEU A 105 -13.16 40.89 -39.72
N ARG A 106 -14.20 41.67 -39.91
CA ARG A 106 -15.30 41.36 -40.83
C ARG A 106 -15.16 42.20 -42.09
N ARG A 107 -15.05 41.52 -43.24
CA ARG A 107 -14.97 42.17 -44.54
C ARG A 107 -16.32 42.79 -44.93
N TRP A 108 -16.31 44.06 -45.28
CA TRP A 108 -17.41 44.81 -45.86
C TRP A 108 -17.01 45.24 -47.27
N ASN A 109 -17.49 44.52 -48.28
CA ASN A 109 -17.17 44.83 -49.67
C ASN A 109 -18.05 45.99 -50.16
N VAL A 110 -17.39 47.07 -50.58
CA VAL A 110 -18.04 48.34 -50.87
C VAL A 110 -19.10 48.18 -51.97
N GLU A 111 -18.75 47.53 -53.08
CA GLU A 111 -19.64 47.45 -54.24
C GLU A 111 -20.82 46.51 -54.01
N SER A 112 -20.62 45.34 -53.39
CA SER A 112 -21.73 44.42 -53.12
C SER A 112 -22.72 45.01 -52.11
N GLU A 113 -22.23 45.72 -51.11
CA GLU A 113 -23.06 46.29 -50.05
C GLU A 113 -23.84 47.52 -50.53
N LEU A 114 -23.23 48.37 -51.37
CA LEU A 114 -23.95 49.46 -52.02
C LEU A 114 -25.04 48.95 -52.96
N ARG A 115 -24.77 47.90 -53.76
CA ARG A 115 -25.81 47.26 -54.59
C ARG A 115 -26.95 46.74 -53.74
N ARG A 116 -26.65 46.11 -52.60
CA ARG A 116 -27.68 45.63 -51.67
C ARG A 116 -28.52 46.78 -51.12
N MET A 117 -27.89 47.88 -50.70
CA MET A 117 -28.61 49.06 -50.19
C MET A 117 -29.44 49.76 -51.27
N GLN A 118 -28.94 49.83 -52.51
CA GLN A 118 -29.67 50.42 -53.63
C GLN A 118 -30.86 49.57 -54.09
N GLY A 119 -30.75 48.25 -53.93
CA GLY A 119 -31.82 47.29 -54.26
C GLY A 119 -33.00 47.33 -53.29
N ASP A 120 -32.80 47.76 -52.05
CA ASP A 120 -33.85 47.89 -51.04
C ASP A 120 -34.40 49.33 -51.02
N GLU A 121 -35.72 49.47 -51.13
CA GLU A 121 -36.40 50.76 -51.21
C GLU A 121 -36.18 51.62 -49.95
N GLY A 122 -36.08 50.99 -48.77
CA GLY A 122 -35.83 51.69 -47.51
C GLY A 122 -34.41 52.23 -47.35
N THR A 123 -33.44 51.67 -48.06
CA THR A 123 -32.01 52.05 -47.97
C THR A 123 -31.42 52.63 -49.25
N ARG A 124 -32.23 52.75 -50.32
CA ARG A 124 -31.79 53.20 -51.64
C ARG A 124 -31.10 54.56 -51.64
N LEU A 125 -31.71 55.57 -51.03
CA LEU A 125 -31.16 56.93 -50.96
C LEU A 125 -29.82 56.96 -50.21
N LEU A 126 -29.68 56.15 -49.17
CA LEU A 126 -28.42 56.01 -48.45
C LEU A 126 -27.36 55.39 -49.35
N GLY A 127 -27.67 54.31 -50.07
CA GLY A 127 -26.75 53.67 -51.01
C GLY A 127 -26.31 54.60 -52.16
N GLU A 128 -27.23 55.40 -52.72
CA GLU A 128 -26.91 56.44 -53.72
C GLU A 128 -26.01 57.54 -53.14
N THR A 129 -26.32 58.01 -51.94
CA THR A 129 -25.53 59.04 -51.24
C THR A 129 -24.11 58.54 -50.94
N LEU A 130 -23.96 57.32 -50.43
CA LEU A 130 -22.65 56.72 -50.17
C LEU A 130 -21.84 56.53 -51.46
N ARG A 131 -22.49 56.18 -52.58
CA ARG A 131 -21.82 56.09 -53.88
C ARG A 131 -21.26 57.43 -54.35
N LEU A 132 -21.94 58.55 -54.08
CA LEU A 132 -21.42 59.89 -54.38
C LEU A 132 -20.14 60.18 -53.59
N PHE A 133 -20.10 59.84 -52.30
CA PHE A 133 -18.90 60.03 -51.48
C PHE A 133 -17.69 59.22 -51.97
N LEU A 134 -17.93 58.06 -52.59
CA LEU A 134 -16.88 57.20 -53.15
C LEU A 134 -16.34 57.65 -54.51
N GLN A 135 -16.90 58.71 -55.13
CA GLN A 135 -16.36 59.30 -56.36
C GLN A 135 -15.11 60.14 -56.12
N ASP A 136 -14.74 60.40 -54.86
CA ASP A 136 -13.46 61.03 -54.51
C ASP A 136 -12.30 60.08 -54.86
N ASP A 137 -11.34 60.59 -55.64
CA ASP A 137 -10.18 59.84 -56.13
C ASP A 137 -9.35 59.17 -55.02
N ARG A 138 -9.40 59.68 -53.79
CA ARG A 138 -8.70 59.07 -52.64
C ARG A 138 -9.26 57.69 -52.28
N PHE A 139 -10.52 57.43 -52.60
CA PHE A 139 -11.20 56.14 -52.43
C PHE A 139 -11.01 55.19 -53.62
N ARG A 140 -10.25 55.59 -54.66
CA ARG A 140 -9.82 54.67 -55.72
C ARG A 140 -9.06 53.49 -55.11
N ASP A 141 -9.34 52.29 -55.60
CA ASP A 141 -8.79 51.01 -55.12
C ASP A 141 -9.15 50.66 -53.65
N PHE A 142 -10.16 51.31 -53.07
CA PHE A 142 -10.74 50.96 -51.78
C PHE A 142 -11.99 50.08 -51.96
N SER A 143 -11.78 48.81 -52.30
CA SER A 143 -12.88 47.86 -52.57
C SER A 143 -13.43 47.17 -51.31
N ASP A 144 -12.61 47.05 -50.27
CA ASP A 144 -12.95 46.33 -49.05
C ASP A 144 -12.63 47.17 -47.81
N MET A 145 -13.61 47.28 -46.92
CA MET A 145 -13.45 47.84 -45.57
C MET A 145 -13.50 46.71 -44.56
N TYR A 146 -12.50 46.57 -43.69
CA TYR A 146 -12.51 45.59 -42.62
C TYR A 146 -12.97 46.25 -41.32
N LEU A 147 -14.07 45.75 -40.75
CA LEU A 147 -14.60 46.18 -39.46
C LEU A 147 -14.01 45.32 -38.34
N VAL A 148 -13.43 45.96 -37.33
CA VAL A 148 -12.74 45.30 -36.22
C VAL A 148 -13.69 45.18 -35.03
N PHE A 149 -13.96 43.94 -34.60
CA PHE A 149 -14.78 43.62 -33.45
C PHE A 149 -13.97 42.99 -32.32
N TYR A 150 -14.37 43.24 -31.09
CA TYR A 150 -13.81 42.67 -29.88
C TYR A 150 -14.88 42.03 -29.00
N GLU A 151 -14.60 40.85 -28.47
CA GLU A 151 -15.48 40.09 -27.58
C GLU A 151 -14.66 39.56 -26.38
N SER A 152 -15.22 39.67 -25.17
CA SER A 152 -14.62 39.19 -23.92
C SER A 152 -15.73 38.64 -23.00
N PRO A 153 -15.48 37.60 -22.18
CA PRO A 153 -16.44 37.11 -21.19
C PRO A 153 -16.92 38.19 -20.22
N ASN A 154 -16.10 39.23 -19.99
CA ASN A 154 -16.40 40.33 -19.07
C ASN A 154 -17.17 41.49 -19.71
N LEU A 155 -17.49 41.41 -21.01
CA LEU A 155 -18.24 42.44 -21.75
C LEU A 155 -19.69 42.00 -21.97
N PRO A 156 -20.67 42.56 -21.23
CA PRO A 156 -22.08 42.26 -21.46
C PRO A 156 -22.56 42.82 -22.82
N GLY A 157 -23.21 41.98 -23.63
CA GLY A 157 -23.90 42.41 -24.86
C GLY A 157 -23.29 41.97 -26.21
N GLY A 158 -22.32 41.04 -26.24
CA GLY A 158 -21.76 40.48 -27.48
C GLY A 158 -20.63 41.31 -28.12
N PRO A 159 -20.23 41.02 -29.38
CA PRO A 159 -19.08 41.65 -30.03
C PRO A 159 -19.22 43.18 -30.17
N GLN A 160 -18.29 43.93 -29.59
CA GLN A 160 -18.21 45.39 -29.70
C GLN A 160 -17.43 45.80 -30.95
N LEU A 161 -18.01 46.69 -31.76
CA LEU A 161 -17.31 47.32 -32.89
C LEU A 161 -16.30 48.35 -32.36
N LEU A 162 -15.01 48.14 -32.64
CA LEU A 162 -13.94 49.07 -32.26
C LEU A 162 -13.71 50.14 -33.33
N GLY A 163 -13.80 49.76 -34.60
CA GLY A 163 -13.47 50.64 -35.71
C GLY A 163 -13.37 49.88 -37.03
N GLY A 164 -12.73 50.50 -38.03
CA GLY A 164 -12.49 49.87 -39.31
C GLY A 164 -11.32 50.47 -40.07
N THR A 165 -11.03 49.88 -41.23
CA THR A 165 -9.96 50.35 -42.12
C THR A 165 -10.35 51.59 -42.92
N SER A 166 -9.39 52.48 -43.17
CA SER A 166 -9.56 53.78 -43.83
C SER A 166 -8.54 53.96 -44.97
N PRO A 167 -8.96 54.39 -46.17
CA PRO A 167 -8.03 54.78 -47.24
C PRO A 167 -7.44 56.18 -47.04
N LEU A 168 -7.70 56.86 -45.92
CA LEU A 168 -7.18 58.20 -45.60
C LEU A 168 -6.18 58.22 -44.42
N THR A 169 -6.22 57.18 -43.59
CA THR A 169 -5.45 57.12 -42.33
C THR A 169 -5.03 55.69 -41.95
N MET A 170 -5.26 54.69 -42.80
CA MET A 170 -5.27 53.24 -42.50
C MET A 170 -6.41 52.76 -41.61
N PHE A 171 -6.75 53.47 -40.53
CA PHE A 171 -7.83 53.08 -39.61
C PHE A 171 -8.65 54.28 -39.13
N PHE A 172 -9.84 54.00 -38.62
CA PHE A 172 -10.69 54.92 -37.87
C PHE A 172 -11.41 54.15 -36.76
N THR A 173 -11.78 54.82 -35.66
CA THR A 173 -12.55 54.18 -34.59
C THR A 173 -14.05 54.48 -34.68
N ALA A 174 -14.85 53.58 -34.12
CA ALA A 174 -16.30 53.72 -34.07
C ALA A 174 -16.72 55.00 -33.29
N PRO A 175 -17.87 55.62 -33.61
CA PRO A 175 -18.30 56.87 -32.98
C PRO A 175 -18.48 56.83 -31.46
N ALA A 176 -18.77 55.65 -30.90
CA ALA A 176 -18.98 55.43 -29.47
C ALA A 176 -18.20 54.19 -28.98
N VAL A 177 -16.91 54.13 -29.31
CA VAL A 177 -16.04 53.05 -28.81
C VAL A 177 -15.94 53.17 -27.28
N ARG A 178 -16.25 52.08 -26.57
CA ARG A 178 -16.19 52.03 -25.11
C ARG A 178 -14.84 51.47 -24.66
N ARG A 179 -14.35 51.95 -23.51
CA ARG A 179 -13.21 51.39 -22.79
C ARG A 179 -13.29 49.85 -22.74
N LEU A 180 -12.18 49.19 -23.05
CA LEU A 180 -12.08 47.73 -22.97
C LEU A 180 -11.58 47.25 -21.61
N ASP A 181 -11.82 45.98 -21.31
CA ASP A 181 -11.22 45.23 -20.19
C ASP A 181 -9.76 44.84 -20.47
N LEU A 182 -9.03 45.66 -21.23
CA LEU A 182 -7.69 45.39 -21.72
C LEU A 182 -6.77 46.56 -21.33
N GLU A 183 -5.77 46.30 -20.50
CA GLU A 183 -4.74 47.29 -20.17
C GLU A 183 -3.80 47.50 -21.36
N ARG A 184 -3.38 48.75 -21.58
CA ARG A 184 -2.38 49.06 -22.59
C ARG A 184 -1.04 48.43 -22.21
N ALA A 185 -0.22 48.05 -23.21
CA ALA A 185 1.02 47.30 -23.00
C ALA A 185 2.04 48.01 -22.06
N GLN A 186 1.98 49.33 -21.97
CA GLN A 186 2.80 50.21 -21.15
C GLN A 186 2.23 50.49 -19.75
N ALA A 187 1.15 49.80 -19.34
CA ALA A 187 0.47 50.00 -18.05
C ALA A 187 0.01 51.45 -17.80
N ARG A 188 -0.39 52.18 -18.86
CA ARG A 188 -0.95 53.54 -18.80
C ARG A 188 -2.43 53.51 -19.18
N GLY A 189 -3.27 53.02 -18.27
CA GLY A 189 -4.71 52.92 -18.48
C GLY A 189 -5.13 51.77 -19.39
N HIS A 190 -6.39 51.81 -19.83
CA HIS A 190 -7.02 50.78 -20.67
C HIS A 190 -7.26 51.31 -22.08
N TYR A 191 -7.29 50.42 -23.08
CA TYR A 191 -7.59 50.84 -24.46
C TYR A 191 -8.97 51.52 -24.55
N PHE A 192 -9.02 52.64 -25.28
CA PHE A 192 -10.18 53.51 -25.48
C PHE A 192 -10.76 54.13 -24.19
N ASP A 193 -9.94 54.31 -23.15
CA ASP A 193 -10.30 55.18 -22.02
C ASP A 193 -10.04 56.67 -22.34
N ASP A 194 -10.30 57.54 -21.35
CA ASP A 194 -10.15 58.99 -21.48
C ASP A 194 -8.68 59.46 -21.39
N GLN A 195 -7.71 58.55 -21.21
CA GLN A 195 -6.29 58.92 -21.16
C GLN A 195 -5.71 59.02 -22.57
N VAL A 196 -5.19 60.21 -22.91
CA VAL A 196 -4.51 60.46 -24.18
C VAL A 196 -3.13 59.80 -24.16
N VAL A 197 -2.90 58.86 -25.08
CA VAL A 197 -1.61 58.18 -25.29
C VAL A 197 -1.27 58.18 -26.78
N LEU A 198 -0.38 59.08 -27.17
CA LEU A 198 0.11 59.22 -28.54
C LEU A 198 1.21 58.19 -28.85
N LEU A 199 1.71 58.17 -30.10
CA LEU A 199 2.67 57.16 -30.56
C LEU A 199 3.99 57.21 -29.76
N GLU A 200 4.48 58.40 -29.41
CA GLU A 200 5.73 58.59 -28.67
C GLU A 200 5.74 57.94 -27.27
N ASP A 201 4.56 57.83 -26.65
CA ASP A 201 4.33 57.27 -25.33
C ASP A 201 4.07 55.75 -25.32
N ARG A 202 4.06 55.11 -26.50
CA ARG A 202 3.84 53.66 -26.64
C ARG A 202 5.14 52.86 -26.62
N SER A 203 5.00 51.54 -26.53
CA SER A 203 6.14 50.63 -26.40
C SER A 203 7.17 50.83 -27.53
N PRO A 204 8.49 50.74 -27.25
CA PRO A 204 9.53 50.91 -28.26
C PRO A 204 9.35 49.96 -29.46
N ALA A 205 8.93 48.71 -29.22
CA ALA A 205 8.70 47.71 -30.27
C ALA A 205 7.52 48.08 -31.18
N PHE A 206 6.42 48.59 -30.62
CA PHE A 206 5.29 49.05 -31.43
C PHE A 206 5.65 50.30 -32.24
N ARG A 207 6.41 51.23 -31.63
CA ARG A 207 6.92 52.41 -32.34
C ARG A 207 7.79 51.99 -33.52
N GLU A 208 8.79 51.15 -33.30
CA GLU A 208 9.67 50.65 -34.37
C GLU A 208 8.87 49.98 -35.49
N PHE A 209 7.89 49.13 -35.15
CA PHE A 209 6.96 48.52 -36.10
C PHE A 209 6.23 49.55 -36.98
N VAL A 210 5.70 50.63 -36.39
CA VAL A 210 4.99 51.68 -37.13
C VAL A 210 5.94 52.39 -38.10
N TYR A 211 7.14 52.77 -37.66
CA TYR A 211 8.12 53.42 -38.53
C TYR A 211 8.56 52.48 -39.67
N GLU A 212 8.84 51.21 -39.36
CA GLU A 212 9.22 50.18 -40.34
C GLU A 212 8.10 49.95 -41.37
N LEU A 213 6.82 49.97 -40.95
CA LEU A 213 5.68 49.81 -41.86
C LEU A 213 5.62 50.92 -42.92
N PHE A 214 5.74 52.19 -42.50
CA PHE A 214 5.69 53.33 -43.42
C PHE A 214 6.90 53.40 -44.35
N LEU A 215 8.04 52.82 -43.94
CA LEU A 215 9.21 52.66 -44.79
C LEU A 215 9.05 51.49 -45.78
N ALA A 216 8.54 50.36 -45.32
CA ALA A 216 8.33 49.15 -46.12
C ALA A 216 7.26 49.30 -47.19
N TYR A 217 6.26 50.17 -46.97
CA TYR A 217 5.19 50.47 -47.91
C TYR A 217 5.12 51.97 -48.23
N PRO A 218 5.95 52.47 -49.18
CA PRO A 218 6.02 53.90 -49.51
C PRO A 218 4.69 54.54 -49.94
N GLN A 219 3.72 53.75 -50.42
CA GLN A 219 2.38 54.25 -50.73
C GLN A 219 1.64 54.84 -49.51
N LEU A 220 1.97 54.44 -48.28
CA LEU A 220 1.43 55.01 -47.05
C LEU A 220 1.88 56.46 -46.82
N GLN A 221 3.00 56.86 -47.40
CA GLN A 221 3.56 58.21 -47.25
C GLN A 221 2.82 59.24 -48.12
N ARG A 222 2.02 58.79 -49.09
CA ARG A 222 1.33 59.66 -50.04
C ARG A 222 0.12 60.35 -49.41
N ARG A 223 -0.12 61.60 -49.81
CA ARG A 223 -1.20 62.44 -49.26
C ARG A 223 -2.61 61.93 -49.59
N ASP A 224 -2.76 61.16 -50.67
CA ASP A 224 -4.00 60.50 -51.11
C ASP A 224 -4.22 59.11 -50.46
N PHE A 225 -3.37 58.72 -49.50
CA PHE A 225 -3.58 57.56 -48.65
C PHE A 225 -3.39 57.91 -47.17
N ALA A 226 -2.30 57.51 -46.50
CA ALA A 226 -2.10 57.73 -45.06
C ALA A 226 -1.14 58.90 -44.75
N GLY A 227 -0.94 59.81 -45.71
CA GLY A 227 0.05 60.89 -45.60
C GLY A 227 -0.16 61.84 -44.43
N SER A 228 -1.38 62.02 -43.92
CA SER A 228 -1.63 62.80 -42.70
C SER A 228 -1.08 62.10 -41.45
N VAL A 229 -1.13 60.76 -41.40
CA VAL A 229 -0.51 59.97 -40.32
C VAL A 229 1.01 60.04 -40.44
N PHE A 230 1.54 59.87 -41.65
CA PHE A 230 2.98 59.97 -41.93
C PHE A 230 3.56 61.35 -41.54
N ALA A 231 2.82 62.43 -41.81
CA ALA A 231 3.23 63.78 -41.43
C ALA A 231 3.39 63.99 -39.92
N GLY A 232 2.72 63.18 -39.09
CA GLY A 232 2.86 63.17 -37.64
C GLY A 232 4.00 62.32 -37.11
N LEU A 233 4.71 61.57 -37.95
CA LEU A 233 5.86 60.75 -37.53
C LEU A 233 7.15 61.59 -37.40
N ASP A 234 8.03 61.19 -36.49
CA ASP A 234 9.30 61.90 -36.26
C ASP A 234 10.29 61.65 -37.41
N ARG A 235 10.62 62.73 -38.13
CA ARG A 235 11.56 62.71 -39.26
C ARG A 235 12.96 62.24 -38.87
N ASN A 236 13.40 62.48 -37.63
CA ASN A 236 14.72 62.04 -37.18
C ASN A 236 14.78 60.52 -37.09
N ILE A 237 13.72 59.88 -36.59
CA ILE A 237 13.64 58.41 -36.49
C ILE A 237 13.57 57.79 -37.89
N ILE A 238 12.78 58.37 -38.80
CA ILE A 238 12.70 57.94 -40.21
C ILE A 238 14.10 57.95 -40.86
N ASN A 239 14.81 59.08 -40.75
CA ASN A 239 16.16 59.22 -41.32
C ASN A 239 17.14 58.21 -40.70
N GLN A 240 17.08 58.00 -39.38
CA GLN A 240 17.93 57.02 -38.71
C GLN A 240 17.65 55.58 -39.16
N MET A 241 16.38 55.20 -39.35
CA MET A 241 16.02 53.85 -39.81
C MET A 241 16.40 53.61 -41.27
N GLN A 242 16.26 54.62 -42.14
CA GLN A 242 16.72 54.54 -43.55
C GLN A 242 18.24 54.37 -43.64
N MET A 243 19.02 55.00 -42.75
CA MET A 243 20.49 54.83 -42.70
C MET A 243 20.92 53.43 -42.23
N ARG A 244 20.04 52.64 -41.60
CA ARG A 244 20.33 51.28 -41.11
C ARG A 244 20.16 50.19 -42.16
N GLY A 245 19.61 50.50 -43.34
CA GLY A 245 19.43 49.56 -44.46
C GLY A 245 18.07 49.71 -45.15
N ASP A 246 17.88 48.94 -46.23
CA ASP A 246 16.62 48.89 -46.97
C ASP A 246 15.52 48.17 -46.17
N HIS A 247 14.34 48.76 -46.13
CA HIS A 247 13.14 48.18 -45.51
C HIS A 247 12.20 47.74 -46.63
N THR A 248 12.29 46.48 -47.05
CA THR A 248 11.43 45.97 -48.13
C THR A 248 10.12 45.38 -47.59
N ALA A 249 9.04 45.44 -48.37
CA ALA A 249 7.77 44.81 -48.03
C ALA A 249 7.91 43.31 -47.69
N GLN A 250 8.83 42.59 -48.34
CA GLN A 250 9.06 41.17 -48.11
C GLN A 250 9.72 40.89 -46.74
N GLN A 251 10.76 41.66 -46.38
CA GLN A 251 11.40 41.55 -45.06
C GLN A 251 10.40 41.89 -43.95
N PHE A 252 9.64 42.97 -44.14
CA PHE A 252 8.62 43.39 -43.20
C PHE A 252 7.54 42.31 -43.03
N ALA A 253 7.03 41.73 -44.12
CA ALA A 253 6.00 40.68 -44.07
C ALA A 253 6.49 39.38 -43.40
N THR A 254 7.79 39.09 -43.44
CA THR A 254 8.39 37.95 -42.73
C THR A 254 8.39 38.17 -41.22
N LYS A 255 8.64 39.41 -40.79
CA LYS A 255 8.68 39.80 -39.36
C LYS A 255 7.27 40.05 -38.79
N TYR A 256 6.37 40.56 -39.63
CA TYR A 256 5.02 40.98 -39.27
C TYR A 256 3.97 40.39 -40.24
N PRO A 257 3.49 39.15 -40.00
CA PRO A 257 2.53 38.50 -40.88
C PRO A 257 1.18 39.23 -40.90
N ALA A 258 0.51 39.15 -42.05
CA ALA A 258 -0.78 39.78 -42.27
C ALA A 258 -1.91 39.07 -41.50
N ILE A 259 -2.85 39.85 -40.97
CA ILE A 259 -4.04 39.38 -40.25
C ILE A 259 -5.05 38.82 -41.25
N ALA A 260 -5.64 37.66 -40.93
CA ALA A 260 -6.75 37.11 -41.69
C ALA A 260 -8.10 37.68 -41.20
N ASP A 261 -9.04 37.85 -42.12
CA ASP A 261 -10.43 38.16 -41.81
C ASP A 261 -11.15 36.92 -41.23
N PHE A 262 -12.40 37.11 -40.80
CA PHE A 262 -13.23 36.06 -40.22
C PHE A 262 -13.44 34.84 -41.15
N GLN A 263 -13.22 34.99 -42.46
CA GLN A 263 -13.32 33.93 -43.46
C GLN A 263 -11.97 33.31 -43.82
N GLY A 264 -10.87 33.77 -43.21
CA GLY A 264 -9.51 33.28 -43.46
C GLY A 264 -8.76 33.99 -44.59
N ASN A 265 -9.32 35.05 -45.19
CA ASN A 265 -8.65 35.82 -46.25
C ASN A 265 -7.74 36.88 -45.66
N LEU A 266 -6.56 37.13 -46.24
CA LEU A 266 -5.66 38.19 -45.76
C LEU A 266 -6.30 39.57 -45.90
N ALA A 267 -6.36 40.31 -44.80
CA ALA A 267 -6.91 41.66 -44.76
C ALA A 267 -5.89 42.69 -45.26
N SER A 268 -6.34 43.66 -46.05
CA SER A 268 -5.49 44.73 -46.60
C SER A 268 -6.26 46.03 -46.84
N VAL A 269 -5.54 47.15 -47.01
CA VAL A 269 -6.10 48.47 -47.34
C VAL A 269 -5.29 49.06 -48.49
N LYS A 270 -5.91 49.34 -49.63
CA LYS A 270 -5.22 49.76 -50.88
C LYS A 270 -3.98 48.90 -51.16
N HIS A 271 -4.15 47.58 -51.09
CA HIS A 271 -3.11 46.55 -51.26
C HIS A 271 -1.98 46.53 -50.22
N VAL A 272 -2.04 47.33 -49.14
CA VAL A 272 -1.14 47.18 -47.98
C VAL A 272 -1.74 46.15 -47.02
N PRO A 273 -1.07 45.01 -46.75
CA PRO A 273 -1.55 44.02 -45.79
C PRO A 273 -1.66 44.63 -44.38
N LEU A 274 -2.69 44.25 -43.63
CA LEU A 274 -2.82 44.63 -42.22
C LEU A 274 -1.88 43.76 -41.38
N PRO A 275 -0.77 44.27 -40.84
CA PRO A 275 0.23 43.42 -40.21
C PRO A 275 -0.05 43.23 -38.72
N SER A 276 0.38 42.08 -38.20
CA SER A 276 0.43 41.77 -36.77
C SER A 276 1.84 41.29 -36.41
N ARG A 277 2.19 41.32 -35.13
CA ARG A 277 3.38 40.61 -34.66
C ARG A 277 3.21 39.10 -34.88
N ALA A 278 4.30 38.43 -35.22
CA ALA A 278 4.31 36.98 -35.39
C ALA A 278 3.74 36.26 -34.16
N ASP A 279 3.10 35.10 -34.39
CA ASP A 279 2.58 34.27 -33.32
C ASP A 279 3.75 33.70 -32.48
N GLN A 280 3.82 34.07 -31.21
CA GLN A 280 4.80 33.57 -30.24
C GLN A 280 4.19 32.51 -29.30
N SER A 281 3.11 31.84 -29.74
CA SER A 281 2.29 30.91 -28.95
C SER A 281 3.00 29.65 -28.45
N ALA A 282 4.18 29.29 -28.96
CA ALA A 282 4.97 28.20 -28.39
C ALA A 282 5.89 28.75 -27.30
N VAL A 283 5.73 28.29 -26.04
CA VAL A 283 6.76 28.51 -25.01
C VAL A 283 7.93 27.58 -25.36
N THR A 284 8.93 28.13 -26.05
CA THR A 284 10.10 27.39 -26.52
C THR A 284 11.29 27.52 -25.59
N SER A 285 11.28 28.51 -24.69
CA SER A 285 12.38 28.74 -23.74
C SER A 285 11.90 29.38 -22.43
N SER A 286 12.41 28.88 -21.30
CA SER A 286 12.23 29.46 -19.97
C SER A 286 13.29 28.89 -19.01
N ASP A 287 13.84 29.73 -18.14
CA ASP A 287 14.70 29.26 -17.04
C ASP A 287 13.88 28.58 -15.93
N LEU A 288 12.56 28.77 -15.94
CA LEU A 288 11.64 28.30 -14.89
C LEU A 288 10.99 26.95 -15.23
N PHE A 289 11.33 26.35 -16.38
CA PHE A 289 10.91 24.98 -16.69
C PHE A 289 11.40 24.02 -15.61
N ILE A 290 10.50 23.16 -15.11
CA ILE A 290 10.89 22.09 -14.20
C ILE A 290 11.99 21.22 -14.85
N ALA A 291 13.00 20.87 -14.07
CA ALA A 291 14.05 19.94 -14.48
C ALA A 291 13.83 18.59 -13.76
N PRO A 292 13.01 17.69 -14.32
CA PRO A 292 12.69 16.41 -13.70
C PRO A 292 13.90 15.46 -13.73
N THR A 293 14.00 14.59 -12.74
CA THR A 293 14.96 13.47 -12.71
C THR A 293 14.38 12.19 -13.31
N ARG A 294 13.04 12.07 -13.34
CA ARG A 294 12.33 11.00 -14.06
C ARG A 294 12.06 11.40 -15.51
N GLN A 295 12.02 10.40 -16.39
CA GLN A 295 11.54 10.60 -17.76
C GLN A 295 10.05 10.97 -17.72
N THR A 296 9.74 12.17 -18.19
CA THR A 296 8.36 12.65 -18.35
C THR A 296 7.82 12.26 -19.72
N ASN A 297 6.50 12.19 -19.84
CA ASN A 297 5.85 11.92 -21.13
C ASN A 297 6.13 13.09 -22.10
N GLN A 298 6.88 12.81 -23.17
CA GLN A 298 7.29 13.81 -24.17
C GLN A 298 6.10 14.46 -24.90
N SER A 299 4.91 13.89 -24.82
CA SER A 299 3.70 14.46 -25.42
C SER A 299 3.09 15.62 -24.65
N ARG A 300 3.50 15.88 -23.39
CA ARG A 300 2.97 16.97 -22.57
C ARG A 300 3.95 18.15 -22.51
N PRO A 301 3.48 19.41 -22.58
CA PRO A 301 4.34 20.58 -22.40
C PRO A 301 4.97 20.58 -21.01
N THR A 302 6.26 20.91 -20.94
CA THR A 302 7.00 20.96 -19.67
C THR A 302 6.53 22.17 -18.85
N PRO A 303 6.01 21.97 -17.62
CA PRO A 303 5.46 23.07 -16.84
C PRO A 303 6.54 24.02 -16.31
N LEU A 304 6.15 25.27 -16.07
CA LEU A 304 6.95 26.22 -15.29
C LEU A 304 6.76 25.99 -13.79
N VAL A 305 7.75 26.33 -12.96
CA VAL A 305 7.64 26.26 -11.50
C VAL A 305 7.58 27.67 -10.95
N LEU A 306 6.50 28.02 -10.27
CA LEU A 306 6.27 29.36 -9.73
C LEU A 306 5.85 29.28 -8.25
N ARG A 307 6.19 30.31 -7.46
CA ARG A 307 5.74 30.43 -6.07
C ARG A 307 5.39 31.88 -5.72
N PRO A 308 4.58 32.10 -4.68
CA PRO A 308 4.42 33.42 -4.10
C PRO A 308 5.76 34.05 -3.74
N ASN A 309 5.89 35.36 -4.03
CA ASN A 309 7.08 36.18 -3.76
C ASN A 309 8.37 35.60 -4.38
N LEU A 310 8.27 34.98 -5.57
CA LEU A 310 9.44 34.48 -6.29
C LEU A 310 10.36 35.64 -6.67
N THR A 311 11.60 35.59 -6.19
CA THR A 311 12.65 36.56 -6.51
C THR A 311 13.72 35.88 -7.36
N MET A 312 13.79 36.24 -8.64
CA MET A 312 14.72 35.64 -9.60
C MET A 312 15.18 36.67 -10.63
N GLN A 313 16.05 37.58 -10.19
CA GLN A 313 16.55 38.66 -11.03
C GLN A 313 17.21 38.12 -12.32
N GLY A 314 16.75 38.62 -13.47
CA GLY A 314 17.29 38.27 -14.78
C GLY A 314 16.92 36.87 -15.29
N ALA A 315 16.04 36.13 -14.59
CA ALA A 315 15.55 34.86 -15.09
C ALA A 315 14.62 35.05 -16.30
N ASN A 316 14.81 34.22 -17.32
CA ASN A 316 13.90 34.17 -18.46
C ASN A 316 12.59 33.50 -18.03
N TYR A 317 11.52 34.28 -17.90
CA TYR A 317 10.19 33.77 -17.59
C TYR A 317 9.59 33.02 -18.79
N LEU A 318 9.55 33.65 -19.96
CA LEU A 318 9.09 32.99 -21.20
C LEU A 318 9.66 33.68 -22.44
N ASN A 319 10.19 32.90 -23.38
CA ASN A 319 10.61 33.35 -24.71
C ASN A 319 11.50 34.61 -24.71
N GLY A 320 12.42 34.72 -23.75
CA GLY A 320 13.36 35.83 -23.58
C GLY A 320 12.83 36.98 -22.72
N GLN A 321 11.56 36.93 -22.27
CA GLN A 321 11.00 37.94 -21.38
C GLN A 321 11.47 37.70 -19.94
N PRO A 322 12.00 38.72 -19.25
CA PRO A 322 12.44 38.56 -17.87
C PRO A 322 11.25 38.37 -16.91
N TRP A 323 11.53 37.66 -15.81
CA TRP A 323 10.63 37.56 -14.66
C TRP A 323 10.51 38.92 -13.95
N ASP A 324 9.27 39.31 -13.58
CA ASP A 324 9.01 40.45 -12.70
C ASP A 324 8.68 39.92 -11.30
N ASP A 325 9.55 40.21 -10.33
CA ASP A 325 9.43 39.77 -8.93
C ASP A 325 8.14 40.27 -8.25
N ARG A 326 7.42 41.24 -8.84
CA ARG A 326 6.12 41.75 -8.35
C ARG A 326 4.93 40.98 -8.91
N THR A 327 5.15 39.98 -9.77
CA THR A 327 4.08 39.17 -10.38
C THR A 327 3.34 38.38 -9.29
N PRO A 328 2.02 38.56 -9.13
CA PRO A 328 1.26 37.84 -8.11
C PRO A 328 1.06 36.37 -8.52
N VAL A 329 1.66 35.44 -7.76
CA VAL A 329 1.50 33.99 -7.96
C VAL A 329 0.69 33.42 -6.79
N PRO A 330 -0.37 32.62 -7.05
CA PRO A 330 -1.13 32.00 -5.98
C PRO A 330 -0.37 30.84 -5.32
N TYR A 331 -0.73 30.50 -4.07
CA TYR A 331 -0.21 29.30 -3.39
C TYR A 331 -0.72 28.01 -4.06
N ALA A 332 -1.97 28.00 -4.50
CA ALA A 332 -2.61 26.89 -5.21
C ALA A 332 -3.51 27.45 -6.32
N ASP A 333 -3.54 26.79 -7.47
CA ASP A 333 -4.44 27.10 -8.58
C ASP A 333 -5.43 25.93 -8.77
N GLU A 334 -6.72 26.21 -8.62
CA GLU A 334 -7.80 25.22 -8.70
C GLU A 334 -8.01 24.68 -10.12
N LEU A 335 -7.51 25.38 -11.14
CA LEU A 335 -7.58 24.91 -12.52
C LEU A 335 -6.62 23.72 -12.73
N THR A 336 -7.06 22.74 -13.53
CA THR A 336 -6.19 21.67 -14.03
C THR A 336 -4.99 22.26 -14.76
N LEU A 337 -3.80 21.63 -14.66
CA LEU A 337 -2.55 22.15 -15.23
C LEU A 337 -2.68 22.67 -16.67
N GLU A 338 -3.38 21.94 -17.54
CA GLU A 338 -3.55 22.30 -18.95
C GLU A 338 -4.39 23.57 -19.16
N ASN A 339 -5.23 23.94 -18.19
CA ASN A 339 -6.14 25.09 -18.26
C ASN A 339 -5.64 26.34 -17.54
N ARG A 340 -4.45 26.28 -16.95
CA ARG A 340 -3.86 27.38 -16.20
C ARG A 340 -3.36 28.50 -17.10
N VAL A 341 -3.38 29.72 -16.55
CA VAL A 341 -2.91 30.94 -17.22
C VAL A 341 -1.72 31.50 -16.47
N LEU A 342 -0.61 31.74 -17.18
CA LEU A 342 0.63 32.26 -16.63
C LEU A 342 0.41 33.60 -15.91
N PRO A 343 0.78 33.69 -14.62
CA PRO A 343 0.73 34.93 -13.85
C PRO A 343 1.42 36.09 -14.56
N GLY A 344 0.76 37.26 -14.59
CA GLY A 344 1.28 38.50 -15.18
C GLY A 344 1.39 38.54 -16.71
N LYS A 345 1.04 37.46 -17.43
CA LYS A 345 1.20 37.36 -18.90
C LYS A 345 -0.10 37.08 -19.63
N GLY A 346 -1.10 36.51 -18.96
CA GLY A 346 -2.40 36.22 -19.57
C GLY A 346 -2.36 35.11 -20.62
N PHE A 347 -1.30 34.29 -20.63
CA PHE A 347 -1.04 33.24 -21.60
C PHE A 347 -1.34 31.85 -21.01
N LYS A 348 -2.06 31.00 -21.73
CA LYS A 348 -2.41 29.64 -21.26
C LYS A 348 -1.21 28.70 -21.38
N TYR A 349 -0.66 28.25 -20.26
CA TYR A 349 0.45 27.30 -20.19
C TYR A 349 0.52 26.64 -18.81
N PRO A 350 0.88 25.35 -18.71
CA PRO A 350 0.96 24.70 -17.41
C PRO A 350 2.08 25.28 -16.55
N TYR A 351 1.75 25.55 -15.29
CA TYR A 351 2.72 25.90 -14.26
C TYR A 351 2.34 25.24 -12.94
N LEU A 352 3.35 24.90 -12.14
CA LEU A 352 3.24 24.25 -10.83
C LEU A 352 3.42 25.29 -9.72
N THR A 353 2.62 25.17 -8.67
CA THR A 353 2.68 25.99 -7.45
C THR A 353 2.96 25.13 -6.22
N VAL A 354 3.10 25.78 -5.06
CA VAL A 354 3.33 25.12 -3.77
C VAL A 354 2.28 24.03 -3.49
N GLY A 355 1.00 24.33 -3.72
CA GLY A 355 -0.12 23.41 -3.48
C GLY A 355 -0.23 22.22 -4.45
N ASP A 356 0.55 22.18 -5.54
CA ASP A 356 0.60 21.00 -6.42
C ASP A 356 1.50 19.89 -5.87
N PHE A 357 2.47 20.27 -5.02
CA PHE A 357 3.44 19.33 -4.44
C PHE A 357 3.30 19.19 -2.93
N LEU A 358 3.03 20.25 -2.18
CA LEU A 358 2.89 20.19 -0.72
C LEU A 358 1.43 20.05 -0.31
N GLU A 359 1.16 19.13 0.60
CA GLU A 359 -0.15 18.96 1.22
C GLU A 359 -0.47 20.11 2.18
N ASP A 360 -1.77 20.44 2.30
CA ASP A 360 -2.24 21.48 3.23
C ASP A 360 -2.20 21.01 4.69
N ALA A 361 -2.09 19.70 4.90
CA ALA A 361 -1.93 19.09 6.21
C ALA A 361 -0.62 18.29 6.30
N LEU A 362 -0.06 18.23 7.51
CA LEU A 362 1.04 17.35 7.88
C LEU A 362 0.49 16.28 8.84
N VAL A 363 0.61 15.01 8.46
CA VAL A 363 0.12 13.91 9.28
C VAL A 363 1.18 13.54 10.33
N GLU A 364 0.77 13.60 11.60
CA GLU A 364 1.56 13.22 12.78
C GLU A 364 1.11 11.85 13.30
N LEU A 365 2.06 10.93 13.39
CA LEU A 365 1.92 9.58 13.93
C LEU A 365 2.15 9.59 15.45
N PRO A 366 1.67 8.58 16.18
CA PRO A 366 1.77 8.52 17.64
C PRO A 366 3.11 7.94 18.12
N TYR A 367 4.03 7.62 17.21
CA TYR A 367 5.31 6.95 17.45
C TYR A 367 6.39 7.43 16.49
N GLU A 368 7.63 6.98 16.72
CA GLU A 368 8.75 7.22 15.80
C GLU A 368 8.53 6.50 14.47
N LEU A 369 8.67 7.21 13.35
CA LEU A 369 8.62 6.59 12.02
C LEU A 369 9.86 5.71 11.79
N ASN A 370 9.67 4.52 11.22
CA ASN A 370 10.76 3.62 10.84
C ASN A 370 11.52 4.14 9.60
N SER A 371 12.36 5.16 9.80
CA SER A 371 13.14 5.81 8.73
C SER A 371 14.18 4.90 8.05
N GLN A 372 14.50 3.74 8.65
CA GLN A 372 15.31 2.71 8.01
C GLN A 372 14.54 1.93 6.94
N ARG A 373 13.22 1.84 7.07
CA ARG A 373 12.32 1.10 6.17
C ARG A 373 11.41 1.97 5.33
N PHE A 374 11.25 3.25 5.65
CA PHE A 374 10.43 4.18 4.86
C PHE A 374 11.23 5.45 4.54
N HIS A 375 11.05 5.99 3.34
CA HIS A 375 11.67 7.25 2.94
C HIS A 375 11.06 8.41 3.71
N THR A 376 11.94 9.32 4.10
CA THR A 376 11.62 10.63 4.67
C THR A 376 12.23 11.68 3.74
N GLY A 377 12.36 12.92 4.21
CA GLY A 377 13.36 13.86 3.69
C GLY A 377 14.58 13.93 4.61
N LYS A 378 15.40 14.95 4.41
CA LYS A 378 16.40 15.37 5.40
C LYS A 378 15.70 15.96 6.63
N VAL A 379 15.99 15.45 7.83
CA VAL A 379 15.38 15.94 9.08
C VAL A 379 16.40 16.74 9.88
N THR A 380 15.99 17.91 10.38
CA THR A 380 16.79 18.79 11.23
C THR A 380 15.98 19.23 12.44
N PHE A 381 16.59 19.22 13.62
CA PHE A 381 15.96 19.66 14.87
C PHE A 381 16.58 20.98 15.32
N GLN A 382 15.74 21.98 15.64
CA GLN A 382 16.21 23.21 16.24
C GLN A 382 16.55 23.04 17.73
N TYR A 383 17.38 23.95 18.25
CA TYR A 383 17.80 23.94 19.65
C TYR A 383 16.58 23.96 20.59
N GLY A 384 16.51 22.99 21.50
CA GLY A 384 15.41 22.83 22.46
C GLY A 384 14.19 22.04 21.95
N ALA A 385 14.09 21.74 20.65
CA ALA A 385 13.03 20.89 20.09
C ALA A 385 13.29 19.38 20.36
N ASP A 386 14.53 19.01 20.68
CA ASP A 386 14.86 17.69 21.21
C ASP A 386 14.54 17.64 22.72
N THR A 387 13.42 17.02 23.07
CA THR A 387 13.07 16.77 24.47
C THR A 387 13.93 15.63 25.05
N GLN A 388 14.82 15.96 25.99
CA GLN A 388 15.56 14.99 26.81
C GLN A 388 16.53 14.07 26.04
N GLY A 389 17.10 14.53 24.93
CA GLY A 389 18.09 13.77 24.15
C GLY A 389 17.49 12.58 23.39
N ARG A 390 16.21 12.67 23.05
CA ARG A 390 15.46 11.69 22.24
C ARG A 390 14.63 12.44 21.21
N ALA A 391 15.32 13.01 20.22
CA ALA A 391 14.68 13.57 19.04
C ALA A 391 13.82 12.49 18.36
N ARG A 392 12.54 12.79 18.12
CA ARG A 392 11.60 11.90 17.43
C ARG A 392 11.11 12.51 16.12
N PHE A 393 10.97 11.70 15.09
CA PHE A 393 10.39 12.06 13.80
C PHE A 393 9.09 11.26 13.53
N PRO A 394 7.92 11.79 13.93
CA PRO A 394 6.64 11.11 13.80
C PRO A 394 5.83 11.55 12.56
N TYR A 395 6.44 12.05 11.48
CA TYR A 395 5.68 12.69 10.39
C TYR A 395 5.70 11.88 9.09
N LEU A 396 4.54 11.77 8.42
CA LEU A 396 4.47 11.29 7.04
C LEU A 396 4.91 12.38 6.06
N LEU A 397 5.22 12.00 4.82
CA LEU A 397 5.59 12.94 3.78
C LEU A 397 4.37 13.83 3.43
N PRO A 398 4.43 15.16 3.60
CA PRO A 398 3.36 16.08 3.22
C PRO A 398 3.46 16.40 1.72
N LEU A 399 3.68 15.37 0.90
CA LEU A 399 3.81 15.49 -0.54
C LEU A 399 2.54 14.97 -1.22
N ARG A 400 2.15 15.59 -2.32
CA ARG A 400 1.15 15.05 -3.26
C ARG A 400 1.81 14.06 -4.20
N GLN A 401 1.01 13.12 -4.72
CA GLN A 401 1.46 12.14 -5.72
C GLN A 401 2.17 12.80 -6.91
N THR A 402 1.75 14.00 -7.31
CA THR A 402 2.31 14.80 -8.40
C THR A 402 3.83 14.97 -8.31
N PHE A 403 4.42 15.01 -7.10
CA PHE A 403 5.89 15.05 -6.94
C PHE A 403 6.57 13.88 -7.66
N PHE A 404 5.99 12.69 -7.53
CA PHE A 404 6.54 11.46 -8.10
C PHE A 404 6.30 11.31 -9.61
N GLU A 405 5.58 12.23 -10.24
CA GLU A 405 5.52 12.33 -11.71
C GLU A 405 6.83 12.90 -12.29
N TYR A 406 7.56 13.70 -11.50
CA TYR A 406 8.78 14.41 -11.94
C TYR A 406 10.05 13.88 -11.26
N PHE A 407 9.92 13.40 -10.02
CA PHE A 407 11.05 12.99 -9.18
C PHE A 407 10.85 11.56 -8.64
N SER A 408 11.93 10.95 -8.16
CA SER A 408 11.98 9.61 -7.57
C SER A 408 12.07 9.67 -6.05
N ASP A 409 11.93 8.51 -5.40
CA ASP A 409 12.15 8.34 -3.96
C ASP A 409 13.60 8.63 -3.52
N HIS A 410 14.57 8.45 -4.42
CA HIS A 410 15.97 8.80 -4.18
C HIS A 410 16.19 10.31 -4.05
N ASP A 411 15.37 11.11 -4.73
CA ASP A 411 15.49 12.58 -4.72
C ASP A 411 15.02 13.20 -3.40
N LEU A 412 14.21 12.48 -2.61
CA LEU A 412 13.63 12.99 -1.36
C LEU A 412 14.70 13.48 -0.37
N ALA A 413 15.84 12.80 -0.27
CA ALA A 413 16.91 13.15 0.67
C ALA A 413 17.57 14.50 0.35
N GLU A 414 17.60 14.88 -0.93
CA GLU A 414 18.21 16.13 -1.41
C GLU A 414 17.20 17.26 -1.53
N LEU A 415 16.00 16.96 -2.01
CA LEU A 415 14.99 17.95 -2.36
C LEU A 415 14.09 18.31 -1.18
N LEU A 416 13.79 17.38 -0.26
CA LEU A 416 12.86 17.61 0.84
C LEU A 416 13.58 17.73 2.19
N THR A 417 13.36 18.84 2.89
CA THR A 417 13.89 19.09 4.24
C THR A 417 12.77 19.38 5.23
N PHE A 418 12.82 18.70 6.38
CA PHE A 418 12.03 18.96 7.58
C PHE A 418 12.89 19.73 8.59
N THR A 419 12.36 20.83 9.10
CA THR A 419 12.90 21.54 10.26
C THR A 419 11.88 21.47 11.38
N ILE A 420 12.19 20.68 12.41
CA ILE A 420 11.36 20.50 13.61
C ILE A 420 11.72 21.60 14.62
N ASP A 421 10.72 22.40 14.97
CA ASP A 421 10.79 23.50 15.93
C ASP A 421 9.78 23.22 17.07
N LEU A 422 9.90 23.96 18.18
CA LEU A 422 9.06 23.82 19.38
C LEU A 422 7.56 23.98 19.10
N ASN A 423 7.19 24.88 18.18
CA ASN A 423 5.80 25.28 17.95
C ASN A 423 5.25 24.88 16.58
N HIS A 424 6.10 24.45 15.65
CA HIS A 424 5.72 24.17 14.27
C HIS A 424 6.75 23.27 13.56
N VAL A 425 6.34 22.72 12.42
CA VAL A 425 7.24 22.00 11.52
C VAL A 425 7.34 22.77 10.22
N ARG A 426 8.55 23.18 9.82
CA ARG A 426 8.77 23.82 8.51
C ARG A 426 9.25 22.79 7.50
N ILE A 427 8.61 22.79 6.34
CA ILE A 427 8.97 21.96 5.19
C ILE A 427 9.53 22.86 4.11
N ALA A 428 10.69 22.48 3.58
CA ALA A 428 11.30 23.11 2.42
C ALA A 428 11.50 22.04 1.34
N LEU A 429 10.91 22.25 0.17
CA LEU A 429 11.01 21.38 -1.01
C LEU A 429 11.71 22.15 -2.14
N ARG A 430 12.96 21.81 -2.43
CA ARG A 430 13.77 22.43 -3.48
C ARG A 430 13.41 21.79 -4.83
N ILE A 431 12.83 22.56 -5.74
CA ILE A 431 12.47 22.09 -7.07
C ILE A 431 13.54 22.53 -8.07
N PRO A 432 14.24 21.59 -8.73
CA PRO A 432 15.15 21.90 -9.83
C PRO A 432 14.42 22.54 -11.01
N VAL A 433 15.00 23.59 -11.58
CA VAL A 433 14.54 24.24 -12.81
C VAL A 433 15.70 24.39 -13.81
N GLN A 434 15.41 24.73 -15.07
CA GLN A 434 16.44 24.92 -16.09
C GLN A 434 17.50 25.97 -15.71
N GLY A 435 18.67 25.86 -16.33
CA GLY A 435 19.82 26.74 -16.04
C GLY A 435 20.54 26.44 -14.73
N GLY A 436 20.34 25.26 -14.14
CA GLY A 436 21.02 24.81 -12.91
C GLY A 436 20.54 25.52 -11.64
N ARG A 437 19.32 26.07 -11.65
CA ARG A 437 18.73 26.82 -10.55
C ARG A 437 17.73 25.97 -9.78
N PHE A 438 17.33 26.44 -8.59
CA PHE A 438 16.30 25.82 -7.77
C PHE A 438 15.27 26.85 -7.32
N ILE A 439 14.01 26.44 -7.25
CA ILE A 439 12.93 27.17 -6.60
C ILE A 439 12.49 26.38 -5.37
N THR A 440 12.63 26.97 -4.19
CA THR A 440 12.22 26.30 -2.94
C THR A 440 10.75 26.58 -2.68
N PHE A 441 9.92 25.55 -2.59
CA PHE A 441 8.58 25.64 -2.01
C PHE A 441 8.70 25.49 -0.50
N GLU A 442 8.04 26.36 0.26
CA GLU A 442 8.11 26.34 1.72
C GLU A 442 6.71 26.42 2.32
N ARG A 443 6.48 25.62 3.37
CA ARG A 443 5.25 25.66 4.17
C ARG A 443 5.56 25.31 5.62
N SER A 444 5.01 26.08 6.55
CA SER A 444 5.07 25.81 7.98
C SER A 444 3.74 25.25 8.48
N TYR A 445 3.81 24.16 9.23
CA TYR A 445 2.66 23.43 9.75
C TYR A 445 2.51 23.64 11.25
N TYR A 446 1.31 24.03 11.67
CA TYR A 446 0.98 24.35 13.06
C TYR A 446 -0.20 23.49 13.53
N GLN A 447 -0.34 23.28 14.84
CA GLN A 447 -1.53 22.62 15.40
C GLN A 447 -2.82 23.40 15.09
N ASN A 448 -2.76 24.74 15.22
CA ASN A 448 -3.85 25.67 14.93
C ASN A 448 -3.33 26.81 14.02
N PRO A 449 -3.25 26.62 12.70
CA PRO A 449 -2.74 27.65 11.79
C PRO A 449 -3.71 28.84 11.70
N GLN A 450 -3.15 30.04 11.55
CA GLN A 450 -3.89 31.26 11.22
C GLN A 450 -3.46 31.75 9.85
N ASN A 451 -4.38 31.66 8.90
CA ASN A 451 -4.17 32.01 7.49
C ASN A 451 -4.88 33.33 7.14
N PRO A 452 -4.27 34.18 6.29
CA PRO A 452 -4.93 35.38 5.78
C PRO A 452 -6.09 35.02 4.85
N LYS A 453 -7.02 35.95 4.64
CA LYS A 453 -8.14 35.78 3.71
C LYS A 453 -7.94 36.60 2.45
N ASP A 454 -8.36 36.07 1.31
CA ASP A 454 -8.42 36.80 0.05
C ASP A 454 -9.55 37.84 0.04
N ALA A 455 -9.67 38.60 -1.06
CA ALA A 455 -10.69 39.63 -1.21
C ALA A 455 -12.13 39.07 -1.20
N GLN A 456 -12.31 37.76 -1.39
CA GLN A 456 -13.58 37.04 -1.36
C GLN A 456 -13.83 36.37 0.00
N GLY A 457 -12.94 36.56 0.98
CA GLY A 457 -13.06 36.02 2.33
C GLY A 457 -12.63 34.54 2.46
N ARG A 458 -12.02 33.95 1.43
CA ARG A 458 -11.49 32.58 1.45
C ARG A 458 -10.10 32.56 2.07
N GLU A 459 -9.79 31.57 2.88
CA GLU A 459 -8.46 31.43 3.47
C GLU A 459 -7.40 31.11 2.41
N ILE A 460 -6.26 31.80 2.47
CA ILE A 460 -5.08 31.54 1.66
C ILE A 460 -4.24 30.51 2.44
N PRO A 461 -4.05 29.28 1.94
CA PRO A 461 -3.42 28.18 2.69
C PRO A 461 -1.89 28.31 2.72
N GLU A 462 -1.39 29.44 3.24
CA GLU A 462 0.05 29.69 3.43
C GLU A 462 0.63 28.77 4.51
N LYS A 463 -0.07 28.65 5.64
CA LYS A 463 0.29 27.75 6.75
C LYS A 463 -0.55 26.49 6.69
N GLY A 464 0.11 25.35 6.88
CA GLY A 464 -0.54 24.05 6.95
C GLY A 464 -0.97 23.68 8.38
N ARG A 465 -1.81 22.66 8.49
CA ARG A 465 -2.30 22.12 9.77
C ARG A 465 -1.64 20.78 10.10
N ILE A 466 -1.26 20.56 11.36
CA ILE A 466 -0.86 19.24 11.84
C ILE A 466 -2.12 18.43 12.19
N VAL A 467 -2.22 17.21 11.67
CA VAL A 467 -3.33 16.28 11.93
C VAL A 467 -2.78 15.00 12.51
N LYS A 468 -3.28 14.61 13.69
CA LYS A 468 -2.87 13.37 14.35
C LYS A 468 -3.60 12.18 13.74
N ALA A 469 -2.87 11.10 13.50
CA ALA A 469 -3.42 9.84 13.03
C ALA A 469 -2.95 8.69 13.94
N ASN A 470 -3.83 8.24 14.84
CA ASN A 470 -3.55 7.11 15.73
C ASN A 470 -3.71 5.78 14.98
N ILE A 471 -2.75 5.48 14.10
CA ILE A 471 -2.78 4.31 13.23
C ILE A 471 -1.51 3.48 13.36
N GLY A 472 -1.62 2.18 13.14
CA GLY A 472 -0.50 1.26 12.89
C GLY A 472 -0.53 0.80 11.44
N MET A 473 0.63 0.57 10.82
CA MET A 473 0.70 -0.06 9.50
C MET A 473 1.81 -1.11 9.47
N GLY A 474 1.53 -2.27 8.90
CA GLY A 474 2.52 -3.35 8.68
C GLY A 474 2.46 -3.86 7.25
N VAL A 475 3.61 -4.26 6.69
CA VAL A 475 3.73 -4.69 5.28
C VAL A 475 4.45 -6.04 5.21
N PHE A 476 3.84 -7.03 4.56
CA PHE A 476 4.34 -8.40 4.41
C PHE A 476 4.20 -8.92 2.95
N PRO A 477 5.26 -9.41 2.30
CA PRO A 477 6.64 -9.30 2.71
C PRO A 477 7.21 -7.88 2.50
N PHE A 478 8.31 -7.53 3.17
CA PHE A 478 9.01 -6.24 2.99
C PHE A 478 10.21 -6.30 2.01
N TYR A 479 10.03 -6.90 0.83
CA TYR A 479 11.04 -6.93 -0.22
C TYR A 479 10.42 -6.98 -1.62
N LYS A 480 11.21 -6.69 -2.67
CA LYS A 480 10.82 -6.94 -4.06
C LYS A 480 11.92 -7.65 -4.84
N MET A 481 11.53 -8.55 -5.73
CA MET A 481 12.40 -9.24 -6.69
C MET A 481 12.64 -8.33 -7.90
N ARG A 482 13.90 -8.00 -8.20
CA ARG A 482 14.25 -7.11 -9.32
C ARG A 482 14.23 -7.83 -10.66
N ALA A 483 14.92 -8.97 -10.74
CA ALA A 483 15.09 -9.74 -11.97
C ALA A 483 14.04 -10.84 -12.20
N GLN A 484 13.16 -11.10 -11.22
CA GLN A 484 12.08 -12.08 -11.31
C GLN A 484 10.75 -11.48 -10.82
N PRO A 485 10.24 -10.44 -11.50
CA PRO A 485 9.07 -9.67 -11.04
C PRO A 485 7.78 -10.50 -10.94
N GLU A 486 7.70 -11.66 -11.58
CA GLU A 486 6.61 -12.63 -11.43
C GLU A 486 6.43 -13.13 -9.98
N TYR A 487 7.45 -13.04 -9.14
CA TYR A 487 7.37 -13.37 -7.71
C TYR A 487 6.95 -12.19 -6.81
N ASN A 488 6.75 -10.99 -7.38
CA ASN A 488 6.17 -9.84 -6.70
C ASN A 488 4.64 -9.88 -6.78
N ASP A 489 4.05 -11.03 -6.51
CA ASP A 489 2.65 -11.33 -6.82
C ASP A 489 1.72 -11.32 -5.60
N PHE A 490 2.27 -11.15 -4.40
CA PHE A 490 1.53 -11.09 -3.15
C PHE A 490 2.20 -10.13 -2.17
N TYR A 491 1.48 -9.08 -1.80
CA TYR A 491 1.81 -8.21 -0.67
C TYR A 491 0.55 -7.95 0.15
N LYS A 492 0.69 -8.05 1.47
CA LYS A 492 -0.36 -7.79 2.44
C LYS A 492 0.02 -6.57 3.27
N VAL A 493 -0.88 -5.60 3.36
CA VAL A 493 -0.69 -4.39 4.16
C VAL A 493 -1.77 -4.35 5.23
N MET A 494 -1.37 -4.42 6.49
CA MET A 494 -2.23 -4.25 7.65
C MET A 494 -2.32 -2.76 7.98
N LEU A 495 -3.53 -2.26 8.21
CA LEU A 495 -3.82 -0.94 8.78
C LEU A 495 -4.63 -1.13 10.06
N VAL A 496 -4.08 -0.67 11.18
CA VAL A 496 -4.74 -0.63 12.49
C VAL A 496 -5.23 0.79 12.73
N ASP A 497 -6.52 0.97 13.01
CA ASP A 497 -7.14 2.23 13.39
C ASP A 497 -7.40 2.22 14.90
N ALA A 498 -6.50 2.83 15.66
CA ALA A 498 -6.55 2.90 17.12
C ALA A 498 -7.20 4.21 17.62
N ASP A 499 -7.84 4.99 16.75
CA ASP A 499 -8.59 6.18 17.15
C ASP A 499 -10.01 5.82 17.58
N ASN A 500 -10.13 5.34 18.81
CA ASN A 500 -11.38 4.84 19.41
C ASN A 500 -12.22 5.94 20.06
N SER A 501 -11.89 7.22 19.82
CA SER A 501 -12.67 8.33 20.37
C SER A 501 -14.10 8.32 19.81
N PRO A 502 -15.14 8.69 20.60
CA PRO A 502 -16.53 8.63 20.15
C PRO A 502 -16.81 9.36 18.83
N THR A 503 -16.09 10.47 18.57
CA THR A 503 -16.19 11.26 17.35
C THR A 503 -15.55 10.59 16.12
N MET A 504 -14.69 9.59 16.34
CA MET A 504 -13.93 8.89 15.31
C MET A 504 -14.45 7.48 15.02
N LEU A 505 -15.43 6.96 15.77
CA LEU A 505 -15.96 5.60 15.58
C LEU A 505 -16.59 5.35 14.20
N GLN A 506 -17.22 6.36 13.60
CA GLN A 506 -17.83 6.26 12.26
C GLN A 506 -16.90 6.81 11.16
N ARG A 507 -15.69 7.22 11.54
CA ARG A 507 -14.67 7.77 10.66
C ARG A 507 -13.57 6.72 10.51
N ARG A 508 -13.07 6.55 9.29
CA ARG A 508 -12.10 5.50 8.96
C ARG A 508 -10.93 6.13 8.22
N TYR A 509 -9.73 5.67 8.57
CA TYR A 509 -8.55 5.87 7.75
C TYR A 509 -8.60 4.90 6.56
N ASP A 510 -7.96 5.28 5.46
CA ASP A 510 -7.90 4.46 4.24
C ASP A 510 -6.52 4.54 3.61
N LEU A 511 -6.12 3.48 2.89
CA LEU A 511 -4.88 3.44 2.13
C LEU A 511 -5.18 3.26 0.64
N THR A 512 -4.53 4.09 -0.18
CA THR A 512 -4.49 3.91 -1.63
C THR A 512 -3.06 3.65 -2.09
N PHE A 513 -2.87 2.71 -3.00
CA PHE A 513 -1.55 2.27 -3.46
C PHE A 513 -1.28 2.69 -4.90
N PHE A 514 -0.02 2.96 -5.21
CA PHE A 514 0.42 3.35 -6.55
C PHE A 514 1.67 2.58 -6.96
N VAL A 515 1.78 2.26 -8.25
CA VAL A 515 2.99 1.69 -8.86
C VAL A 515 3.23 2.36 -10.21
N ASN A 516 4.46 2.75 -10.52
CA ASN A 516 4.82 3.45 -11.75
C ASN A 516 3.96 4.69 -12.04
N GLY A 517 3.48 5.38 -11.00
CA GLY A 517 2.59 6.55 -11.14
C GLY A 517 1.11 6.22 -11.37
N GLU A 518 0.75 4.94 -11.49
CA GLU A 518 -0.64 4.49 -11.65
C GLU A 518 -1.25 4.04 -10.33
N ARG A 519 -2.51 4.42 -10.08
CA ARG A 519 -3.28 3.97 -8.92
C ARG A 519 -3.69 2.50 -9.10
N LEU A 520 -3.44 1.68 -8.09
CA LEU A 520 -3.93 0.30 -8.03
C LEU A 520 -5.40 0.29 -7.54
N THR A 521 -6.25 -0.42 -8.28
CA THR A 521 -7.68 -0.59 -7.96
C THR A 521 -8.02 -2.08 -7.81
N ASP A 522 -9.20 -2.38 -7.30
CA ASP A 522 -9.73 -3.74 -7.16
C ASP A 522 -10.12 -4.36 -8.51
N GLN A 523 -10.52 -3.53 -9.48
CA GLN A 523 -10.92 -3.93 -10.84
C GLN A 523 -9.74 -4.15 -11.81
N GLY A 524 -8.49 -4.00 -11.35
CA GLY A 524 -7.31 -4.18 -12.21
C GLY A 524 -7.12 -5.63 -12.65
N ALA A 525 -6.88 -5.85 -13.95
CA ALA A 525 -6.77 -7.20 -14.52
C ALA A 525 -5.50 -7.94 -14.07
N ALA A 526 -4.32 -7.37 -14.33
CA ALA A 526 -3.04 -7.99 -14.01
C ALA A 526 -2.42 -7.52 -12.69
N LYS A 527 -2.78 -6.31 -12.25
CA LYS A 527 -2.29 -5.66 -11.02
C LYS A 527 -3.47 -5.06 -10.30
N ARG A 528 -3.64 -5.38 -9.02
CA ARG A 528 -4.80 -4.92 -8.25
C ARG A 528 -4.47 -4.77 -6.77
N ALA A 529 -5.21 -3.88 -6.11
CA ALA A 529 -5.23 -3.74 -4.67
C ALA A 529 -6.66 -3.96 -4.17
N THR A 530 -6.85 -4.97 -3.31
CA THR A 530 -8.17 -5.28 -2.74
C THR A 530 -8.18 -4.98 -1.24
N LYS A 531 -9.33 -4.55 -0.71
CA LYS A 531 -9.50 -4.14 0.69
C LYS A 531 -10.41 -5.11 1.44
N PHE A 532 -10.08 -5.39 2.70
CA PHE A 532 -10.89 -6.21 3.60
C PHE A 532 -10.87 -5.62 5.02
N GLU A 533 -12.01 -5.13 5.54
CA GLU A 533 -12.15 -4.76 6.95
C GLU A 533 -12.34 -6.04 7.78
N ARG A 534 -11.45 -6.28 8.75
CA ARG A 534 -11.45 -7.52 9.53
C ARG A 534 -12.07 -7.31 10.91
N THR A 535 -11.49 -6.41 11.70
CA THR A 535 -12.00 -6.06 13.03
C THR A 535 -12.65 -4.69 12.97
N GLN A 536 -13.92 -4.61 13.32
CA GLN A 536 -14.65 -3.34 13.39
C GLN A 536 -14.21 -2.55 14.62
N LYS A 537 -13.91 -1.26 14.43
CA LYS A 537 -13.53 -0.35 15.50
C LYS A 537 -14.70 -0.08 16.46
N SER A 538 -14.42 -0.08 17.77
CA SER A 538 -15.36 0.25 18.85
C SER A 538 -14.69 1.16 19.89
N VAL A 539 -15.42 1.58 20.92
CA VAL A 539 -14.86 2.38 22.04
C VAL A 539 -13.76 1.62 22.78
N SER A 540 -13.82 0.29 22.81
CA SER A 540 -12.92 -0.58 23.57
C SER A 540 -11.94 -1.35 22.70
N THR A 541 -12.00 -1.23 21.37
CA THR A 541 -11.25 -2.08 20.46
C THR A 541 -10.86 -1.32 19.19
N ALA A 542 -9.58 -1.26 18.89
CA ALA A 542 -9.08 -0.72 17.63
C ALA A 542 -9.61 -1.52 16.43
N GLY A 543 -9.82 -0.82 15.30
CA GLY A 543 -10.22 -1.46 14.05
C GLY A 543 -9.02 -1.97 13.26
N SER A 544 -9.23 -2.93 12.38
CA SER A 544 -8.21 -3.44 11.46
C SER A 544 -8.73 -3.61 10.04
N THR A 545 -7.90 -3.22 9.07
CA THR A 545 -8.17 -3.35 7.64
C THR A 545 -6.94 -3.91 6.95
N TYR A 546 -7.14 -4.87 6.06
CA TYR A 546 -6.08 -5.52 5.30
C TYR A 546 -6.23 -5.21 3.83
N TYR A 547 -5.13 -4.85 3.19
CA TYR A 547 -5.04 -4.63 1.77
C TYR A 547 -4.17 -5.71 1.14
N GLU A 548 -4.66 -6.33 0.07
CA GLU A 548 -3.89 -7.32 -0.68
C GLU A 548 -3.56 -6.75 -2.06
N ILE A 549 -2.26 -6.56 -2.30
CA ILE A 549 -1.71 -6.18 -3.59
C ILE A 549 -1.27 -7.45 -4.31
N THR A 550 -1.78 -7.66 -5.53
CA THR A 550 -1.44 -8.83 -6.34
C THR A 550 -0.91 -8.43 -7.71
N GLY A 551 -0.02 -9.27 -8.24
CA GLY A 551 0.64 -9.09 -9.55
C GLY A 551 1.68 -7.97 -9.61
N THR A 552 1.94 -7.27 -8.51
CA THR A 552 3.01 -6.26 -8.39
C THR A 552 3.28 -5.92 -6.92
N HIS A 553 4.42 -5.27 -6.67
CA HIS A 553 4.63 -4.43 -5.48
C HIS A 553 3.97 -3.05 -5.67
N PHE A 554 4.05 -2.20 -4.65
CA PHE A 554 3.67 -0.79 -4.74
C PHE A 554 4.89 0.12 -4.48
N ASP A 555 4.94 1.28 -5.12
CA ASP A 555 5.98 2.29 -4.90
C ASP A 555 5.57 3.28 -3.81
N LEU A 556 4.26 3.59 -3.73
CA LEU A 556 3.70 4.55 -2.79
C LEU A 556 2.42 4.03 -2.16
N ALA A 557 2.20 4.36 -0.89
CA ALA A 557 0.91 4.29 -0.24
C ALA A 557 0.51 5.69 0.25
N GLU A 558 -0.72 6.11 -0.04
CA GLU A 558 -1.33 7.35 0.45
C GLU A 558 -2.27 7.03 1.60
N LEU A 559 -1.98 7.53 2.79
CA LEU A 559 -2.89 7.51 3.93
C LEU A 559 -3.88 8.67 3.78
N THR A 560 -5.17 8.35 3.71
CA THR A 560 -6.25 9.33 3.81
C THR A 560 -6.77 9.35 5.24
N CYS A 561 -6.61 10.47 5.93
CA CYS A 561 -7.19 10.71 7.24
C CYS A 561 -8.65 11.15 7.09
N PRO A 562 -9.57 10.72 7.97
CA PRO A 562 -10.94 11.18 7.91
C PRO A 562 -11.02 12.69 8.12
N PRO A 563 -11.94 13.39 7.42
CA PRO A 563 -12.02 14.84 7.47
C PRO A 563 -12.44 15.33 8.87
N ALA A 564 -11.99 16.53 9.24
CA ALA A 564 -12.27 17.11 10.56
C ALA A 564 -13.77 17.30 10.83
N PHE A 565 -14.54 17.64 9.79
CA PHE A 565 -15.99 17.75 9.79
C PHE A 565 -16.54 17.41 8.40
N HIS A 566 -17.85 17.18 8.30
CA HIS A 566 -18.50 16.83 7.05
C HIS A 566 -18.31 17.94 5.99
N GLY A 567 -17.78 17.59 4.82
CA GLY A 567 -17.53 18.52 3.72
C GLY A 567 -16.14 19.18 3.72
N ALA A 568 -15.31 18.98 4.75
CA ALA A 568 -13.90 19.39 4.71
C ALA A 568 -13.07 18.42 3.83
N PRO A 569 -12.02 18.89 3.13
CA PRO A 569 -11.09 18.00 2.45
C PRO A 569 -10.36 17.12 3.48
N PRO A 570 -10.14 15.82 3.19
CA PRO A 570 -9.38 14.94 4.07
C PRO A 570 -7.90 15.33 4.06
N ALA A 571 -7.25 15.18 5.22
CA ALA A 571 -5.79 15.27 5.28
C ALA A 571 -5.17 14.00 4.68
N ARG A 572 -4.02 14.15 4.02
CA ARG A 572 -3.32 13.05 3.36
C ARG A 572 -1.84 13.07 3.71
N GLY A 573 -1.22 11.90 3.70
CA GLY A 573 0.23 11.75 3.86
C GLY A 573 0.74 10.56 3.06
N LEU A 574 1.88 10.74 2.40
CA LEU A 574 2.51 9.67 1.63
C LEU A 574 3.47 8.84 2.48
N ILE A 575 3.45 7.54 2.22
CA ILE A 575 4.32 6.51 2.76
C ILE A 575 5.05 5.88 1.58
N VAL A 576 6.38 5.92 1.61
CA VAL A 576 7.23 5.42 0.52
C VAL A 576 8.17 4.36 1.09
N PRO A 577 7.98 3.07 0.79
CA PRO A 577 8.82 2.00 1.30
C PRO A 577 10.25 2.05 0.75
N ARG A 578 11.24 1.81 1.61
CA ARG A 578 12.62 1.46 1.24
C ARG A 578 12.69 -0.04 1.02
N TRP A 579 12.18 -0.51 -0.13
CA TRP A 579 12.14 -1.94 -0.42
C TRP A 579 13.52 -2.58 -0.34
N ARG A 580 13.62 -3.72 0.35
CA ARG A 580 14.77 -4.61 0.18
C ARG A 580 14.69 -5.20 -1.24
N GLU A 581 15.66 -4.89 -2.09
CA GLU A 581 15.71 -5.45 -3.43
C GLU A 581 16.48 -6.76 -3.43
N LEU A 582 15.86 -7.81 -3.97
CA LEU A 582 16.41 -9.15 -4.07
C LEU A 582 16.58 -9.55 -5.54
N ASP A 583 17.63 -10.30 -5.80
CA ASP A 583 17.87 -10.98 -7.07
C ASP A 583 17.72 -12.50 -6.89
N ARG A 584 17.78 -13.25 -8.00
CA ARG A 584 17.72 -14.71 -7.95
C ARG A 584 18.87 -15.26 -7.08
N GLY A 585 18.53 -16.12 -6.14
CA GLY A 585 19.49 -16.77 -5.26
C GLY A 585 20.38 -17.82 -5.94
N THR A 586 21.23 -18.46 -5.13
CA THR A 586 22.15 -19.55 -5.55
C THR A 586 22.00 -20.81 -4.70
N ARG A 587 21.31 -20.74 -3.55
CA ARG A 587 21.15 -21.86 -2.61
C ARG A 587 19.89 -22.66 -2.92
N ARG A 588 19.92 -23.95 -2.58
CA ARG A 588 18.77 -24.85 -2.72
C ARG A 588 18.20 -25.16 -1.36
N PHE A 589 16.97 -24.71 -1.13
CA PHE A 589 16.29 -24.92 0.14
C PHE A 589 15.48 -26.23 0.11
N THR A 590 15.53 -26.98 1.20
CA THR A 590 14.58 -28.05 1.51
C THR A 590 13.91 -27.67 2.82
N PHE A 591 12.58 -27.53 2.80
CA PHE A 591 11.76 -27.35 3.99
C PHE A 591 11.04 -28.66 4.32
N ALA A 592 10.90 -28.96 5.60
CA ALA A 592 10.10 -30.08 6.09
C ALA A 592 9.05 -29.59 7.08
N VAL A 593 7.78 -29.99 6.88
CA VAL A 593 6.63 -29.51 7.64
C VAL A 593 5.91 -30.65 8.31
N ASP A 594 6.06 -30.75 9.62
CA ASP A 594 5.29 -31.66 10.45
C ASP A 594 4.01 -30.97 10.92
N PHE A 595 2.94 -31.14 10.13
CA PHE A 595 1.59 -30.71 10.48
C PHE A 595 0.96 -31.70 11.48
N GLY A 596 1.24 -31.48 12.76
CA GLY A 596 0.74 -32.32 13.85
C GLY A 596 -0.67 -31.96 14.30
N THR A 597 -1.31 -32.87 15.05
CA THR A 597 -2.66 -32.67 15.62
C THR A 597 -2.73 -31.44 16.53
N SER A 598 -1.77 -31.31 17.45
CA SER A 598 -1.74 -30.22 18.44
C SER A 598 -0.75 -29.11 18.05
N ASN A 599 0.43 -29.45 17.52
CA ASN A 599 1.47 -28.50 17.17
C ASN A 599 2.10 -28.83 15.81
N THR A 600 2.44 -27.79 15.07
CA THR A 600 3.16 -27.85 13.80
C THR A 600 4.60 -27.42 14.01
N HIS A 601 5.56 -28.13 13.41
CA HIS A 601 6.97 -27.73 13.41
C HIS A 601 7.51 -27.67 11.98
N VAL A 602 8.49 -26.78 11.76
CA VAL A 602 9.14 -26.59 10.46
C VAL A 602 10.64 -26.57 10.67
N ALA A 603 11.36 -27.36 9.86
CA ALA A 603 12.81 -27.30 9.74
C ALA A 603 13.22 -27.06 8.28
N TYR A 604 14.43 -26.57 8.08
CA TYR A 604 14.98 -26.36 6.74
C TYR A 604 16.50 -26.56 6.69
N ALA A 605 16.99 -26.83 5.48
CA ALA A 605 18.39 -26.72 5.11
C ALA A 605 18.52 -25.90 3.82
N ASP A 606 19.64 -25.21 3.65
CA ASP A 606 19.96 -24.39 2.46
C ASP A 606 21.03 -25.04 1.57
N GLY A 607 21.21 -26.36 1.70
CA GLY A 607 22.04 -27.20 0.84
C GLY A 607 21.85 -28.70 1.09
N PRO A 608 22.29 -29.58 0.17
CA PRO A 608 22.01 -31.02 0.20
C PRO A 608 22.56 -31.76 1.43
N SER A 609 23.61 -31.24 2.07
CA SER A 609 24.25 -31.85 3.24
C SER A 609 24.37 -30.88 4.41
N ALA A 610 23.62 -29.77 4.37
CA ALA A 610 23.60 -28.83 5.48
C ALA A 610 22.81 -29.43 6.64
N HIS A 611 23.29 -29.21 7.87
CA HIS A 611 22.54 -29.61 9.05
C HIS A 611 21.16 -28.93 9.06
N PRO A 612 20.07 -29.68 9.29
CA PRO A 612 18.74 -29.11 9.44
C PRO A 612 18.70 -28.09 10.58
N ARG A 613 17.95 -27.01 10.39
CA ARG A 613 17.75 -25.94 11.37
C ARG A 613 16.24 -25.69 11.56
N PRO A 614 15.79 -25.36 12.77
CA PRO A 614 14.40 -24.96 12.98
C PRO A 614 14.10 -23.68 12.19
N PHE A 615 12.86 -23.54 11.73
CA PHE A 615 12.41 -22.31 11.09
C PHE A 615 12.29 -21.18 12.11
N THR A 616 13.04 -20.11 11.86
CA THR A 616 13.03 -18.89 12.66
C THR A 616 12.78 -17.67 11.77
N ILE A 617 12.47 -16.53 12.38
CA ILE A 617 12.54 -15.21 11.76
C ILE A 617 13.25 -14.31 12.76
N GLY A 618 14.42 -13.80 12.39
CA GLY A 618 15.22 -12.89 13.20
C GLY A 618 15.42 -11.55 12.50
N GLU A 619 16.21 -10.65 13.09
CA GLU A 619 16.42 -9.30 12.53
C GLU A 619 17.08 -9.31 11.13
N ASN A 620 17.83 -10.36 10.80
CA ASN A 620 18.51 -10.49 9.50
C ASN A 620 17.57 -10.87 8.34
N ASP A 621 16.43 -11.47 8.66
CA ASP A 621 15.44 -11.95 7.69
C ASP A 621 13.99 -11.62 8.08
N LEU A 622 13.82 -10.45 8.72
CA LEU A 622 12.52 -9.82 8.97
C LEU A 622 11.67 -9.76 7.70
N GLN A 623 10.63 -10.59 7.67
CA GLN A 623 9.75 -10.70 6.51
C GLN A 623 8.68 -9.60 6.51
N MET A 624 8.29 -9.09 7.69
CA MET A 624 7.26 -8.07 7.86
C MET A 624 7.85 -6.87 8.60
N GLU A 625 7.57 -5.67 8.10
CA GLU A 625 8.02 -4.42 8.72
C GLU A 625 6.85 -3.50 9.06
N LEU A 626 6.95 -2.87 10.23
CA LEU A 626 5.98 -1.88 10.71
C LEU A 626 6.41 -0.45 10.35
N LEU A 627 5.42 0.43 10.20
CA LEU A 627 5.62 1.87 10.01
C LEU A 627 6.27 2.54 11.23
N ASN A 628 6.02 2.02 12.44
CA ASN A 628 6.74 2.45 13.64
C ASN A 628 8.14 1.85 13.69
N ALA A 629 9.11 2.63 14.18
CA ALA A 629 10.43 2.11 14.48
C ALA A 629 10.38 1.15 15.69
N PRO A 630 11.22 0.10 15.73
CA PRO A 630 11.48 -0.61 16.98
C PRO A 630 12.17 0.33 17.99
N LEU A 631 12.05 0.04 19.29
CA LEU A 631 12.82 0.79 20.29
C LEU A 631 14.33 0.69 20.03
N PRO A 632 15.12 1.72 20.41
CA PRO A 632 16.58 1.63 20.41
C PRO A 632 17.07 0.49 21.30
N ASP A 633 18.27 -0.02 21.02
CA ASP A 633 18.89 -1.06 21.83
C ASP A 633 19.33 -0.51 23.20
N THR A 634 18.45 -0.65 24.20
CA THR A 634 18.67 -0.22 25.57
C THR A 634 18.60 -1.39 26.57
N GLY A 635 19.05 -2.59 26.17
CA GLY A 635 19.00 -3.80 27.00
C GLY A 635 17.70 -4.60 26.91
N TYR A 636 16.82 -4.25 25.97
CA TYR A 636 15.66 -5.06 25.61
C TYR A 636 16.03 -6.09 24.55
N SER A 637 15.43 -7.28 24.61
CA SER A 637 15.55 -8.26 23.52
C SER A 637 14.98 -7.67 22.22
N ALA A 638 15.41 -8.18 21.06
CA ALA A 638 14.86 -7.68 19.78
C ALA A 638 13.34 -7.80 19.77
N PHE A 639 12.77 -8.94 20.19
CA PHE A 639 11.32 -9.11 20.28
C PHE A 639 10.64 -8.00 21.10
N GLN A 640 11.18 -7.68 22.28
CA GLN A 640 10.66 -6.61 23.13
C GLN A 640 10.74 -5.24 22.46
N ARG A 641 11.81 -4.95 21.70
CA ARG A 641 11.97 -3.67 20.98
C ARG A 641 10.92 -3.48 19.90
N TYR A 642 10.60 -4.52 19.13
CA TYR A 642 9.54 -4.46 18.11
C TYR A 642 8.15 -4.35 18.75
N MET A 643 7.88 -5.14 19.80
CA MET A 643 6.60 -5.10 20.52
C MET A 643 6.31 -3.74 21.18
N ARG A 644 7.33 -3.08 21.73
CA ARG A 644 7.19 -1.79 22.44
C ARG A 644 7.39 -0.57 21.56
N GLY A 645 7.79 -0.74 20.29
CA GLY A 645 7.99 0.34 19.32
C GLY A 645 6.79 1.29 19.17
N PRO A 646 5.54 0.80 19.14
CA PRO A 646 4.33 1.63 19.06
C PRO A 646 4.05 2.50 20.32
N GLY A 647 4.83 2.36 21.39
CA GLY A 647 4.69 3.15 22.61
C GLY A 647 3.40 2.84 23.37
N GLN A 648 2.53 3.84 23.55
CA GLN A 648 1.28 3.71 24.33
C GLN A 648 0.14 3.02 23.56
N LEU A 649 0.30 2.79 22.25
CA LEU A 649 -0.72 2.11 21.43
C LEU A 649 -0.51 0.59 21.42
N PHE A 650 -0.83 -0.05 22.55
CA PHE A 650 -0.72 -1.50 22.73
C PHE A 650 -1.64 -2.32 21.80
N ASP A 651 -2.68 -1.71 21.23
CA ASP A 651 -3.57 -2.36 20.26
C ASP A 651 -2.84 -2.75 18.97
N ILE A 652 -1.81 -2.00 18.54
CA ILE A 652 -1.05 -2.27 17.32
C ILE A 652 -0.34 -3.63 17.38
N PRO A 653 0.53 -3.91 18.36
CA PRO A 653 1.20 -5.21 18.45
C PRO A 653 0.22 -6.34 18.81
N LEU A 654 -0.86 -6.07 19.56
CA LEU A 654 -1.90 -7.05 19.86
C LEU A 654 -2.60 -7.51 18.57
N ILE A 655 -3.08 -6.58 17.74
CA ILE A 655 -3.75 -6.88 16.48
C ILE A 655 -2.77 -7.55 15.51
N GLN A 656 -1.54 -7.07 15.41
CA GLN A 656 -0.52 -7.68 14.57
C GLN A 656 -0.35 -9.16 14.88
N ASN A 657 -0.10 -9.51 16.15
CA ASN A 657 0.21 -10.90 16.50
C ASN A 657 -1.01 -11.83 16.46
N ARG A 658 -2.23 -11.27 16.53
CA ARG A 658 -3.48 -12.04 16.41
C ARG A 658 -3.90 -12.28 14.97
N GLU A 659 -3.82 -11.25 14.14
CA GLU A 659 -4.48 -11.20 12.83
C GLU A 659 -3.49 -11.16 11.66
N PHE A 660 -2.20 -10.99 11.95
CA PHE A 660 -1.11 -10.85 10.98
C PHE A 660 0.11 -11.69 11.38
N VAL A 661 1.27 -11.43 10.77
CA VAL A 661 2.52 -12.17 11.02
C VAL A 661 3.34 -11.50 12.13
N PRO A 662 3.76 -12.23 13.18
CA PRO A 662 4.71 -11.71 14.18
C PRO A 662 6.03 -11.29 13.54
N SER A 663 6.63 -10.19 14.03
CA SER A 663 7.89 -9.70 13.47
C SER A 663 9.06 -10.68 13.69
N ILE A 664 9.11 -11.35 14.84
CA ILE A 664 10.22 -12.24 15.22
C ILE A 664 9.64 -13.59 15.69
N ILE A 665 10.21 -14.69 15.19
CA ILE A 665 9.79 -16.05 15.50
C ILE A 665 11.01 -16.90 15.86
N GLY A 666 11.03 -17.53 17.04
CA GLY A 666 12.06 -18.47 17.47
C GLY A 666 13.45 -17.89 17.77
N GLU A 667 13.62 -16.57 17.72
CA GLU A 667 14.88 -15.88 18.00
C GLU A 667 14.69 -14.69 18.95
N ALA A 668 15.80 -14.21 19.54
CA ALA A 668 15.88 -12.97 20.30
C ALA A 668 14.80 -12.78 21.38
N GLY A 669 14.49 -13.85 22.11
CA GLY A 669 13.52 -13.85 23.21
C GLY A 669 12.07 -13.72 22.78
N SER A 670 11.74 -14.11 21.54
CA SER A 670 10.35 -14.18 21.08
C SER A 670 9.57 -15.27 21.81
N VAL A 671 8.32 -14.95 22.18
CA VAL A 671 7.35 -15.92 22.72
C VAL A 671 6.65 -16.72 21.61
N TYR A 672 6.86 -16.34 20.35
CA TYR A 672 6.36 -17.04 19.18
C TYR A 672 7.47 -17.90 18.59
N GLU A 673 7.32 -19.22 18.60
CA GLU A 673 8.34 -20.13 18.07
C GLU A 673 7.71 -21.42 17.54
N PHE A 674 8.45 -22.10 16.65
CA PHE A 674 8.10 -23.46 16.26
C PHE A 674 8.72 -24.45 17.26
N PRO A 675 7.98 -25.48 17.73
CA PRO A 675 6.65 -25.89 17.29
C PRO A 675 5.53 -24.95 17.75
N ILE A 676 4.72 -24.49 16.80
CA ILE A 676 3.58 -23.62 17.07
C ILE A 676 2.30 -24.44 17.19
N ARG A 677 1.28 -23.94 17.90
CA ARG A 677 -0.03 -24.60 17.95
C ARG A 677 -0.59 -24.74 16.53
N THR A 678 -1.08 -25.93 16.18
CA THR A 678 -1.79 -26.17 14.91
C THR A 678 -3.20 -25.59 15.01
N ALA A 679 -3.28 -24.28 14.78
CA ALA A 679 -4.51 -23.51 14.95
C ALA A 679 -4.57 -22.36 13.94
N VAL A 680 -5.80 -21.95 13.63
CA VAL A 680 -6.08 -20.72 12.88
C VAL A 680 -6.82 -19.72 13.76
N CYS A 681 -6.63 -18.44 13.50
CA CYS A 681 -7.45 -17.34 13.99
C CYS A 681 -8.34 -16.88 12.83
N GLU A 682 -9.66 -17.04 12.96
CA GLU A 682 -10.64 -16.68 11.93
C GLU A 682 -11.63 -15.63 12.43
N THR A 683 -12.19 -14.84 11.52
CA THR A 683 -13.30 -13.94 11.87
C THR A 683 -14.55 -14.73 12.21
N ASN A 684 -15.43 -14.18 13.03
CA ASN A 684 -16.68 -14.84 13.38
C ASN A 684 -17.59 -15.11 12.16
N SER A 685 -17.41 -14.39 11.05
CA SER A 685 -18.14 -14.58 9.79
C SER A 685 -17.49 -15.55 8.82
N TYR A 686 -16.28 -16.06 9.10
CA TYR A 686 -15.47 -16.85 8.16
C TYR A 686 -16.22 -18.00 7.50
N ALA A 687 -17.06 -18.73 8.26
CA ALA A 687 -17.84 -19.86 7.74
C ALA A 687 -18.78 -19.49 6.56
N ASN A 688 -19.08 -18.21 6.37
CA ASN A 688 -19.98 -17.70 5.34
C ASN A 688 -19.24 -16.95 4.21
N GLU A 689 -17.91 -16.94 4.21
CA GLU A 689 -17.10 -16.15 3.27
C GLU A 689 -15.98 -16.99 2.63
N PRO A 690 -15.50 -16.64 1.42
CA PRO A 690 -14.33 -17.27 0.85
C PRO A 690 -13.09 -17.06 1.72
N SER A 691 -12.24 -18.09 1.82
CA SER A 691 -11.00 -18.02 2.58
C SER A 691 -10.00 -17.03 1.96
N LYS A 692 -9.54 -16.07 2.77
CA LYS A 692 -8.57 -15.03 2.40
C LYS A 692 -7.50 -14.95 3.49
N VAL A 693 -6.36 -15.58 3.24
CA VAL A 693 -5.20 -15.65 4.14
C VAL A 693 -4.73 -14.24 4.53
N LEU A 694 -4.45 -14.04 5.82
CA LEU A 694 -4.11 -12.74 6.44
C LEU A 694 -5.18 -11.66 6.26
N SER A 695 -6.43 -12.05 5.99
CA SER A 695 -7.60 -11.15 5.95
C SER A 695 -8.72 -11.64 6.84
N ASN A 696 -9.34 -12.78 6.56
CA ASN A 696 -10.39 -13.36 7.42
C ASN A 696 -9.94 -14.62 8.16
N ILE A 697 -8.74 -15.12 7.85
CA ILE A 697 -8.12 -16.27 8.50
C ILE A 697 -6.59 -16.17 8.43
N ASN A 698 -5.91 -16.59 9.49
CA ASN A 698 -4.45 -16.73 9.56
C ASN A 698 -4.05 -17.80 10.58
N ILE A 699 -2.76 -18.17 10.64
CA ILE A 699 -2.19 -19.01 11.69
C ILE A 699 -2.40 -18.30 13.03
N GLY A 700 -2.93 -19.03 14.03
CA GLY A 700 -3.21 -18.50 15.36
C GLY A 700 -1.96 -18.32 16.21
N PHE A 701 -1.02 -17.45 15.81
CA PHE A 701 0.25 -17.23 16.52
C PHE A 701 0.05 -16.85 17.99
N SER A 702 -0.91 -15.97 18.28
CA SER A 702 -1.17 -15.45 19.63
C SER A 702 -2.01 -16.37 20.53
N ILE A 703 -2.44 -17.55 20.08
CA ILE A 703 -3.40 -18.40 20.83
C ILE A 703 -2.94 -18.73 22.27
N ASN A 704 -1.62 -18.86 22.49
CA ASN A 704 -1.03 -19.18 23.78
C ASN A 704 -0.65 -17.94 24.62
N THR A 705 -0.76 -16.74 24.05
CA THR A 705 -0.35 -15.46 24.67
C THR A 705 -1.52 -14.49 24.83
N GLU A 706 -2.70 -14.79 24.29
CA GLU A 706 -3.87 -13.92 24.39
C GLU A 706 -4.60 -14.18 25.72
N THR A 707 -4.63 -13.18 26.61
CA THR A 707 -5.17 -13.30 27.97
C THR A 707 -6.67 -13.04 28.07
N GLY A 708 -7.32 -12.60 26.99
CA GLY A 708 -8.75 -12.33 26.90
C GLY A 708 -9.39 -13.01 25.69
N GLN A 709 -10.72 -13.14 25.70
CA GLN A 709 -11.45 -13.63 24.52
C GLN A 709 -11.43 -12.56 23.42
N PRO A 710 -10.95 -12.89 22.19
CA PRO A 710 -10.95 -11.93 21.11
C PRO A 710 -12.40 -11.58 20.71
N PRO A 711 -12.76 -10.28 20.61
CA PRO A 711 -14.17 -9.88 20.49
C PRO A 711 -14.82 -10.24 19.15
N GLN A 712 -14.04 -10.29 18.06
CA GLN A 712 -14.54 -10.48 16.68
C GLN A 712 -13.80 -11.59 15.92
N ASN A 713 -12.91 -12.31 16.61
CA ASN A 713 -12.16 -13.43 16.05
C ASN A 713 -12.36 -14.63 16.96
N ARG A 714 -12.03 -15.82 16.46
CA ARG A 714 -11.98 -17.05 17.23
C ARG A 714 -10.77 -17.89 16.81
N PHE A 715 -10.16 -18.55 17.79
CA PHE A 715 -9.15 -19.58 17.50
C PHE A 715 -9.81 -20.93 17.28
N VAL A 716 -9.43 -21.62 16.22
CA VAL A 716 -9.87 -22.98 15.90
C VAL A 716 -8.66 -23.91 15.88
N THR A 717 -8.72 -24.98 16.67
CA THR A 717 -7.65 -26.00 16.80
C THR A 717 -8.07 -27.31 16.13
N ASN A 718 -7.26 -28.38 16.29
CA ASN A 718 -7.55 -29.73 15.76
C ASN A 718 -7.78 -29.77 14.24
N LEU A 719 -7.05 -28.93 13.50
CA LEU A 719 -7.23 -28.75 12.06
C LEU A 719 -7.04 -30.05 11.27
N LYS A 720 -6.08 -30.90 11.66
CA LYS A 720 -5.71 -32.14 10.93
C LYS A 720 -6.89 -33.08 10.66
N TRP A 721 -7.82 -33.18 11.60
CA TRP A 721 -8.99 -34.05 11.51
C TRP A 721 -10.28 -33.30 11.17
N SER A 722 -10.21 -31.97 11.01
CA SER A 722 -11.39 -31.15 10.68
C SER A 722 -11.91 -31.39 9.26
N ALA A 723 -11.06 -31.87 8.34
CA ALA A 723 -11.42 -32.18 6.95
C ALA A 723 -12.46 -33.30 6.83
N GLU A 724 -12.48 -34.23 7.77
CA GLU A 724 -13.44 -35.34 7.80
C GLU A 724 -14.82 -34.92 8.32
N LEU A 725 -14.89 -33.77 9.00
CA LEU A 725 -16.05 -33.34 9.79
C LEU A 725 -16.82 -32.17 9.17
N ASP A 726 -16.14 -31.31 8.40
CA ASP A 726 -16.68 -30.03 7.93
C ASP A 726 -15.98 -29.60 6.62
N PRO A 727 -16.73 -29.24 5.55
CA PRO A 727 -16.16 -28.61 4.35
C PRO A 727 -15.28 -27.39 4.64
N GLN A 728 -15.57 -26.62 5.69
CA GLN A 728 -14.72 -25.49 6.10
C GLN A 728 -13.39 -25.94 6.73
N GLY A 729 -13.31 -27.17 7.23
CA GLY A 729 -12.06 -27.77 7.71
C GLY A 729 -10.99 -27.80 6.61
N VAL A 730 -11.37 -28.21 5.39
CA VAL A 730 -10.46 -28.20 4.23
C VAL A 730 -9.98 -26.79 3.92
N ASN A 731 -10.87 -25.78 3.96
CA ASN A 731 -10.51 -24.39 3.73
C ASN A 731 -9.52 -23.85 4.80
N ARG A 732 -9.69 -24.25 6.07
CA ARG A 732 -8.76 -23.87 7.16
C ARG A 732 -7.39 -24.50 6.98
N ILE A 733 -7.33 -25.79 6.61
CA ILE A 733 -6.07 -26.49 6.30
C ILE A 733 -5.38 -25.80 5.12
N ALA A 734 -6.10 -25.51 4.05
CA ALA A 734 -5.56 -24.81 2.89
C ALA A 734 -5.02 -23.41 3.24
N ALA A 735 -5.72 -22.66 4.09
CA ALA A 735 -5.26 -21.36 4.58
C ALA A 735 -3.97 -21.49 5.40
N PHE A 736 -3.91 -22.45 6.32
CA PHE A 736 -2.73 -22.72 7.15
C PHE A 736 -1.52 -23.10 6.29
N PHE A 737 -1.69 -23.99 5.30
CA PHE A 737 -0.61 -24.39 4.39
C PHE A 737 -0.12 -23.22 3.54
N LYS A 738 -1.05 -22.41 2.99
CA LYS A 738 -0.69 -21.21 2.22
C LYS A 738 0.14 -20.24 3.04
N GLU A 739 -0.23 -19.96 4.28
CA GLU A 739 0.53 -19.04 5.13
C GLU A 739 1.90 -19.60 5.51
N ILE A 740 1.99 -20.88 5.89
CA ILE A 740 3.27 -21.54 6.15
C ILE A 740 4.19 -21.50 4.92
N LEU A 741 3.66 -21.76 3.73
CA LEU A 741 4.42 -21.71 2.48
C LEU A 741 4.86 -20.29 2.12
N LEU A 742 4.06 -19.26 2.43
CA LEU A 742 4.48 -17.86 2.28
C LEU A 742 5.69 -17.55 3.17
N LEU A 743 5.65 -17.95 4.44
CA LEU A 743 6.77 -17.77 5.36
C LEU A 743 8.05 -18.46 4.86
N MET A 744 7.92 -19.68 4.30
CA MET A 744 9.03 -20.41 3.68
C MET A 744 9.56 -19.73 2.43
N LYS A 745 8.68 -19.28 1.53
CA LYS A 745 9.05 -18.57 0.30
C LYS A 745 9.89 -17.34 0.64
N HIS A 746 9.43 -16.54 1.61
CA HIS A 746 10.12 -15.32 2.01
C HIS A 746 11.45 -15.62 2.73
N LYS A 747 11.51 -16.65 3.59
CA LYS A 747 12.77 -17.11 4.19
C LYS A 747 13.78 -17.52 3.12
N ALA A 748 13.36 -18.33 2.14
CA ALA A 748 14.21 -18.74 1.03
C ALA A 748 14.68 -17.53 0.19
N ALA A 749 13.77 -16.63 -0.20
CA ALA A 749 14.10 -15.44 -0.98
C ALA A 749 15.14 -14.55 -0.26
N MET A 750 14.90 -14.24 1.01
CA MET A 750 15.76 -13.33 1.80
C MET A 750 17.12 -13.94 2.15
N GLN A 751 17.25 -15.27 2.11
CA GLN A 751 18.49 -16.00 2.35
C GLN A 751 19.17 -16.53 1.07
N GLY A 752 18.82 -15.97 -0.09
CA GLY A 752 19.51 -16.28 -1.36
C GLY A 752 19.18 -17.66 -1.92
N GLY A 753 17.95 -18.13 -1.70
CA GLY A 753 17.41 -19.35 -2.27
C GLY A 753 16.93 -19.18 -3.71
N ILE A 754 17.02 -20.27 -4.47
CA ILE A 754 16.41 -20.42 -5.79
C ILE A 754 14.97 -20.90 -5.56
N LEU A 755 13.98 -20.04 -5.81
CA LEU A 755 12.57 -20.33 -5.46
C LEU A 755 12.02 -21.52 -6.25
N GLU A 756 12.32 -21.60 -7.54
CA GLU A 756 11.92 -22.72 -8.41
C GLU A 756 12.57 -24.06 -8.02
N ASP A 757 13.74 -24.02 -7.37
CA ASP A 757 14.49 -25.19 -6.89
C ASP A 757 14.25 -25.47 -5.39
N THR A 758 13.33 -24.79 -4.72
CA THR A 758 12.98 -25.03 -3.29
C THR A 758 12.09 -26.27 -3.11
N ARG A 759 12.50 -27.26 -2.30
CA ARG A 759 11.73 -28.49 -2.03
C ARG A 759 10.92 -28.34 -0.75
N VAL A 760 9.72 -28.92 -0.73
CA VAL A 760 8.88 -29.02 0.47
C VAL A 760 8.55 -30.48 0.72
N VAL A 761 8.86 -30.95 1.92
CA VAL A 761 8.55 -32.28 2.43
C VAL A 761 7.48 -32.14 3.51
N TRP A 762 6.47 -32.98 3.50
CA TRP A 762 5.44 -33.04 4.55
C TRP A 762 5.19 -34.50 4.96
N PHE A 763 4.58 -34.68 6.13
CA PHE A 763 4.44 -35.98 6.77
C PHE A 763 2.98 -36.42 6.85
N ALA A 764 2.72 -37.68 6.46
CA ALA A 764 1.42 -38.32 6.64
C ALA A 764 1.50 -39.36 7.78
N PRO A 765 0.54 -39.36 8.73
CA PRO A 765 0.39 -40.47 9.68
C PRO A 765 0.11 -41.79 8.98
N LEU A 766 0.47 -42.90 9.61
CA LEU A 766 0.11 -44.24 9.12
C LEU A 766 -1.40 -44.52 9.20
N SER A 767 -2.14 -43.74 9.99
CA SER A 767 -3.60 -43.82 10.11
C SER A 767 -4.35 -43.16 8.96
N PHE A 768 -3.69 -42.41 8.06
CA PHE A 768 -4.33 -41.88 6.87
C PHE A 768 -4.66 -43.00 5.88
N ASP A 769 -5.91 -43.06 5.43
CA ASP A 769 -6.23 -43.88 4.27
C ASP A 769 -5.69 -43.22 2.98
N MET A 770 -5.74 -43.97 1.88
CA MET A 770 -5.23 -43.51 0.59
C MET A 770 -5.99 -42.29 0.05
N PHE A 771 -7.29 -42.17 0.35
CA PHE A 771 -8.11 -41.05 -0.11
C PHE A 771 -7.72 -39.75 0.60
N LEU A 772 -7.62 -39.77 1.93
CA LEU A 772 -7.23 -38.64 2.75
C LEU A 772 -5.79 -38.20 2.43
N ARG A 773 -4.87 -39.16 2.24
CA ARG A 773 -3.49 -38.85 1.83
C ARG A 773 -3.44 -38.11 0.49
N ASN A 774 -4.23 -38.56 -0.51
CA ASN A 774 -4.32 -37.90 -1.81
C ASN A 774 -4.96 -36.51 -1.70
N GLN A 775 -5.96 -36.33 -0.84
CA GLN A 775 -6.58 -35.03 -0.59
C GLN A 775 -5.56 -34.03 -0.01
N PHE A 776 -4.78 -34.43 0.99
CA PHE A 776 -3.72 -33.59 1.56
C PHE A 776 -2.62 -33.28 0.54
N GLN A 777 -2.19 -34.26 -0.26
CA GLN A 777 -1.23 -34.07 -1.34
C GLN A 777 -1.71 -33.00 -2.32
N GLN A 778 -2.98 -33.07 -2.75
CA GLN A 778 -3.56 -32.09 -3.65
C GLN A 778 -3.54 -30.67 -3.05
N VAL A 779 -3.96 -30.51 -1.79
CA VAL A 779 -3.98 -29.19 -1.13
C VAL A 779 -2.57 -28.61 -1.00
N TRP A 780 -1.58 -29.44 -0.63
CA TRP A 780 -0.17 -29.05 -0.58
C TRP A 780 0.35 -28.62 -1.95
N ASP A 781 0.12 -29.43 -2.98
CA ASP A 781 0.64 -29.19 -4.33
C ASP A 781 0.03 -27.94 -4.97
N GLU A 782 -1.28 -27.72 -4.82
CA GLU A 782 -1.96 -26.52 -5.30
C GLU A 782 -1.42 -25.25 -4.61
N ALA A 783 -1.27 -25.28 -3.29
CA ALA A 783 -0.73 -24.14 -2.54
C ALA A 783 0.74 -23.89 -2.88
N PHE A 784 1.55 -24.94 -3.01
CA PHE A 784 2.96 -24.86 -3.36
C PHE A 784 3.16 -24.31 -4.77
N GLN A 785 2.40 -24.82 -5.75
CA GLN A 785 2.40 -24.31 -7.12
C GLN A 785 2.00 -22.83 -7.16
N GLN A 786 0.97 -22.43 -6.41
CA GLN A 786 0.51 -21.04 -6.36
C GLN A 786 1.59 -20.10 -5.80
N ILE A 787 2.28 -20.49 -4.72
CA ILE A 787 3.18 -19.61 -3.97
C ILE A 787 4.60 -19.59 -4.55
N PHE A 788 5.17 -20.77 -4.82
CA PHE A 788 6.53 -20.93 -5.33
C PHE A 788 6.61 -20.95 -6.86
N ARG A 789 5.48 -21.01 -7.56
CA ARG A 789 5.41 -21.15 -9.02
C ARG A 789 6.18 -22.39 -9.53
N ALA A 790 6.38 -23.37 -8.66
CA ALA A 790 7.06 -24.61 -8.96
C ALA A 790 6.09 -25.60 -9.62
N ARG A 791 6.58 -26.36 -10.61
CA ARG A 791 5.78 -27.38 -11.32
C ARG A 791 5.87 -28.77 -10.71
N ARG A 792 6.80 -28.99 -9.79
CA ARG A 792 6.99 -30.27 -9.13
C ARG A 792 6.05 -30.40 -7.93
N PRO A 793 5.58 -31.62 -7.62
CA PRO A 793 4.81 -31.86 -6.41
C PRO A 793 5.68 -31.74 -5.15
N THR A 794 5.00 -31.51 -4.04
CA THR A 794 5.56 -31.68 -2.70
C THR A 794 5.81 -33.16 -2.40
N GLN A 795 6.74 -33.45 -1.49
CA GLN A 795 7.11 -34.82 -1.15
C GLN A 795 6.44 -35.27 0.15
N CYS A 796 5.76 -36.41 0.11
CA CYS A 796 5.09 -36.99 1.26
C CYS A 796 5.88 -38.20 1.79
N ILE A 797 6.25 -38.16 3.07
CA ILE A 797 6.86 -39.31 3.78
C ILE A 797 6.02 -39.67 5.01
N SER A 798 6.19 -40.88 5.55
CA SER A 798 5.48 -41.28 6.77
C SER A 798 6.08 -40.58 8.00
N GLU A 799 5.21 -40.05 8.87
CA GLU A 799 5.60 -39.40 10.14
C GLU A 799 6.48 -40.34 11.00
N SER A 800 6.16 -41.65 11.01
CA SER A 800 6.88 -42.66 11.79
C SER A 800 8.21 -43.11 11.19
N VAL A 801 8.45 -42.84 9.90
CA VAL A 801 9.71 -43.19 9.22
C VAL A 801 10.74 -42.09 9.41
N ALA A 802 10.31 -40.83 9.37
CA ALA A 802 11.23 -39.70 9.29
C ALA A 802 12.28 -39.63 10.41
N PRO A 803 11.95 -39.86 11.69
CA PRO A 803 12.94 -39.86 12.77
C PRO A 803 14.08 -40.85 12.54
N TYR A 804 13.82 -42.00 11.91
CA TYR A 804 14.85 -42.99 11.61
C TYR A 804 15.94 -42.43 10.68
N TYR A 805 15.57 -41.64 9.66
CA TYR A 805 16.55 -40.99 8.77
C TYR A 805 17.45 -40.03 9.54
N TYR A 806 16.89 -39.26 10.46
CA TYR A 806 17.67 -38.37 11.31
C TYR A 806 18.61 -39.15 12.25
N LEU A 807 18.11 -40.16 12.95
CA LEU A 807 18.89 -40.96 13.90
C LEU A 807 20.02 -41.75 13.22
N THR A 808 19.79 -42.21 12.00
CA THR A 808 20.82 -42.92 11.20
C THR A 808 21.85 -41.93 10.65
N ALA A 809 21.40 -40.80 10.08
CA ALA A 809 22.30 -39.77 9.55
C ALA A 809 23.18 -39.12 10.64
N THR A 810 22.73 -39.15 11.90
CA THR A 810 23.48 -38.66 13.07
C THR A 810 24.23 -39.75 13.83
N ASN A 811 24.29 -40.98 13.31
CA ASN A 811 24.96 -42.14 13.92
C ASN A 811 24.44 -42.53 15.32
N GLN A 812 23.22 -42.15 15.69
CA GLN A 812 22.60 -42.57 16.95
C GLN A 812 22.06 -44.01 16.88
N VAL A 813 21.64 -44.44 15.69
CA VAL A 813 21.11 -45.78 15.41
C VAL A 813 21.95 -46.43 14.31
N VAL A 814 22.64 -47.53 14.64
CA VAL A 814 23.50 -48.26 13.69
C VAL A 814 23.27 -49.78 13.85
N PRO A 815 22.13 -50.30 13.37
CA PRO A 815 21.79 -51.72 13.48
C PRO A 815 22.56 -52.55 12.46
N ASN A 816 23.00 -53.75 12.86
CA ASN A 816 23.47 -54.78 11.94
C ASN A 816 22.30 -55.40 11.18
N ARG A 817 22.59 -56.15 10.12
CA ARG A 817 21.56 -56.77 9.26
C ARG A 817 20.60 -57.69 10.01
N ASP A 818 21.06 -58.38 11.06
CA ASP A 818 20.26 -59.34 11.81
C ASP A 818 19.58 -58.75 13.06
N GLU A 819 19.63 -57.43 13.25
CA GLU A 819 19.11 -56.73 14.42
C GLU A 819 17.87 -55.90 14.08
N ASN A 820 16.81 -56.06 14.87
CA ASN A 820 15.58 -55.31 14.68
C ASN A 820 15.65 -53.94 15.38
N VAL A 821 15.02 -52.93 14.76
CA VAL A 821 14.80 -51.60 15.35
C VAL A 821 13.31 -51.32 15.37
N ILE A 822 12.79 -50.83 16.48
CA ILE A 822 11.39 -50.42 16.56
C ILE A 822 11.37 -48.92 16.84
N ASN A 823 10.78 -48.15 15.93
CA ASN A 823 10.46 -46.75 16.16
C ASN A 823 9.03 -46.66 16.74
N ILE A 824 8.87 -45.93 17.83
CA ILE A 824 7.65 -45.78 18.62
C ILE A 824 7.35 -44.28 18.70
N ASP A 825 6.42 -43.82 17.86
CA ASP A 825 6.03 -42.43 17.79
C ASP A 825 4.81 -42.17 18.67
N ILE A 826 5.03 -41.61 19.86
CA ILE A 826 3.95 -41.30 20.81
C ILE A 826 3.48 -39.86 20.58
N GLY A 827 2.36 -39.72 19.87
CA GLY A 827 1.68 -38.45 19.63
C GLY A 827 0.85 -37.97 20.83
N GLY A 828 -0.07 -37.03 20.56
CA GLY A 828 -1.12 -36.65 21.52
C GLY A 828 -2.17 -37.75 21.63
N GLY A 829 -2.81 -38.13 20.52
CA GLY A 829 -3.92 -39.09 20.52
C GLY A 829 -3.62 -40.49 19.97
N THR A 830 -2.47 -40.69 19.31
CA THR A 830 -2.08 -41.99 18.71
C THR A 830 -0.63 -42.32 19.02
N THR A 831 -0.33 -43.62 19.11
CA THR A 831 1.01 -44.16 19.10
C THR A 831 1.18 -45.01 17.86
N ASP A 832 2.15 -44.65 17.02
CA ASP A 832 2.49 -45.36 15.79
C ASP A 832 3.78 -46.15 15.98
N LEU A 833 3.79 -47.39 15.51
CA LEU A 833 4.92 -48.30 15.55
C LEU A 833 5.42 -48.58 14.13
N LEU A 834 6.73 -48.50 13.95
CA LEU A 834 7.41 -48.94 12.75
C LEU A 834 8.54 -49.90 13.11
N ILE A 835 8.45 -51.13 12.61
CA ILE A 835 9.42 -52.18 12.87
C ILE A 835 10.32 -52.33 11.64
N PHE A 836 11.60 -52.09 11.84
CA PHE A 836 12.65 -52.38 10.89
C PHE A 836 13.20 -53.78 11.14
N ALA A 837 13.10 -54.62 10.12
CA ALA A 837 13.72 -55.94 10.06
C ALA A 837 14.64 -55.98 8.84
N GLU A 838 15.81 -56.59 8.95
CA GLU A 838 16.79 -56.65 7.86
C GLU A 838 17.18 -55.27 7.29
N GLN A 839 17.28 -54.25 8.16
CA GLN A 839 17.56 -52.85 7.80
C GLN A 839 16.53 -52.17 6.88
N LYS A 840 15.32 -52.72 6.78
CA LYS A 840 14.21 -52.14 6.01
C LYS A 840 12.94 -52.02 6.85
N PRO A 841 12.08 -51.02 6.59
CA PRO A 841 10.77 -50.96 7.23
C PRO A 841 9.94 -52.16 6.76
N ALA A 842 9.48 -53.01 7.69
CA ALA A 842 8.83 -54.28 7.36
C ALA A 842 7.38 -54.34 7.87
N PHE A 843 7.13 -53.86 9.09
CA PHE A 843 5.81 -53.91 9.71
C PHE A 843 5.44 -52.58 10.36
N SER A 844 4.14 -52.32 10.42
CA SER A 844 3.58 -51.17 11.14
C SER A 844 2.40 -51.56 12.02
N SER A 845 2.16 -50.76 13.06
CA SER A 845 0.97 -50.83 13.90
C SER A 845 0.62 -49.44 14.40
N SER A 846 -0.66 -49.16 14.65
CA SER A 846 -1.15 -47.87 15.15
C SER A 846 -2.28 -48.12 16.12
N PHE A 847 -2.26 -47.43 17.26
CA PHE A 847 -3.30 -47.49 18.27
C PHE A 847 -3.46 -46.17 19.02
N ARG A 848 -4.67 -45.87 19.47
CA ARG A 848 -5.01 -44.67 20.24
C ARG A 848 -4.67 -44.92 21.71
N PHE A 849 -3.40 -44.94 22.08
CA PHE A 849 -2.97 -44.89 23.48
C PHE A 849 -1.67 -44.10 23.55
N ALA A 850 -1.76 -42.85 23.97
CA ALA A 850 -0.73 -41.83 23.75
C ALA A 850 -0.74 -40.73 24.84
N GLY A 851 -0.10 -39.59 24.58
CA GLY A 851 0.07 -38.54 25.59
C GLY A 851 -1.24 -38.05 26.23
N ASP A 852 -2.33 -37.95 25.48
CA ASP A 852 -3.61 -37.45 25.98
C ASP A 852 -4.26 -38.43 26.98
N ASP A 853 -3.88 -39.71 26.99
CA ASP A 853 -4.31 -40.67 28.02
C ASP A 853 -3.64 -40.41 29.38
N LEU A 854 -2.54 -39.65 29.41
CA LEU A 854 -1.93 -39.13 30.63
C LEU A 854 -2.46 -37.73 30.98
N TRP A 855 -2.51 -36.83 30.00
CA TRP A 855 -2.72 -35.39 30.23
C TRP A 855 -4.17 -34.92 30.05
N GLY A 856 -5.02 -35.72 29.41
CA GLY A 856 -6.41 -35.41 29.07
C GLY A 856 -7.44 -35.84 30.12
N ASP A 857 -8.71 -35.74 29.76
CA ASP A 857 -9.85 -35.94 30.67
C ASP A 857 -10.53 -37.32 30.53
N GLY A 858 -9.78 -38.35 30.13
CA GLY A 858 -10.31 -39.69 29.86
C GLY A 858 -11.33 -39.69 28.72
N TYR A 859 -12.44 -40.43 28.85
CA TYR A 859 -13.53 -40.44 27.87
C TYR A 859 -14.54 -39.29 28.05
N ALA A 860 -14.25 -38.28 28.88
CA ALA A 860 -15.14 -37.12 29.02
C ALA A 860 -15.18 -36.30 27.71
N ARG A 861 -16.38 -36.08 27.16
CA ARG A 861 -16.59 -35.45 25.84
C ARG A 861 -17.30 -34.10 25.86
N VAL A 862 -17.68 -33.59 27.03
CA VAL A 862 -18.44 -32.33 27.13
C VAL A 862 -17.46 -31.16 26.95
N GLN A 863 -17.62 -30.39 25.86
CA GLN A 863 -16.91 -29.12 25.70
C GLN A 863 -17.19 -28.21 26.89
N GLY A 864 -16.15 -27.58 27.44
CA GLY A 864 -16.25 -26.81 28.69
C GLY A 864 -16.43 -27.65 29.95
N ALA A 865 -16.27 -28.98 29.90
CA ALA A 865 -16.20 -29.80 31.11
C ALA A 865 -15.11 -29.29 32.06
N PRO A 866 -15.31 -29.44 33.39
CA PRO A 866 -14.25 -29.11 34.34
C PRO A 866 -13.00 -29.94 34.04
N LYS A 867 -11.86 -29.23 33.90
CA LYS A 867 -10.53 -29.81 33.66
C LYS A 867 -10.03 -30.50 34.94
N GLN A 868 -10.36 -31.79 35.12
CA GLN A 868 -10.18 -32.48 36.41
C GLN A 868 -8.97 -33.43 36.45
N ASN A 869 -8.21 -33.57 35.36
CA ASN A 869 -7.01 -34.41 35.34
C ASN A 869 -6.08 -34.12 36.54
N GLY A 870 -5.62 -35.18 37.22
CA GLY A 870 -4.77 -35.05 38.41
C GLY A 870 -3.45 -34.32 38.13
N LEU A 871 -2.72 -34.70 37.08
CA LEU A 871 -1.44 -34.08 36.74
C LEU A 871 -1.58 -32.57 36.49
N LEU A 872 -2.64 -32.15 35.79
CA LEU A 872 -2.94 -30.73 35.60
C LEU A 872 -3.24 -30.03 36.93
N ARG A 873 -4.10 -30.61 37.78
CA ARG A 873 -4.47 -30.00 39.06
C ARG A 873 -3.26 -29.80 39.98
N LEU A 874 -2.33 -30.75 40.00
CA LEU A 874 -1.05 -30.59 40.73
C LEU A 874 -0.28 -29.38 40.19
N GLY A 875 -0.13 -29.30 38.87
CA GLY A 875 0.59 -28.20 38.22
C GLY A 875 -0.03 -26.84 38.52
N VAL A 876 -1.35 -26.71 38.38
CA VAL A 876 -2.07 -25.47 38.67
C VAL A 876 -1.92 -25.07 40.14
N GLN A 877 -2.09 -26.02 41.08
CA GLN A 877 -1.89 -25.75 42.51
C GLN A 877 -0.47 -25.28 42.82
N TYR A 878 0.53 -25.90 42.18
CA TYR A 878 1.92 -25.51 42.34
C TYR A 878 2.20 -24.12 41.78
N VAL A 879 1.71 -23.82 40.57
CA VAL A 879 1.87 -22.49 39.94
C VAL A 879 1.23 -21.39 40.77
N GLU A 880 0.01 -21.60 41.28
CA GLU A 880 -0.66 -20.62 42.15
C GLU A 880 0.08 -20.43 43.49
N SER A 881 0.90 -21.39 43.92
CA SER A 881 1.76 -21.25 45.10
C SER A 881 3.07 -20.49 44.86
N LEU A 882 3.46 -20.24 43.59
CA LEU A 882 4.68 -19.51 43.27
C LEU A 882 4.56 -18.01 43.63
N PRO A 883 5.65 -17.35 44.07
CA PRO A 883 5.66 -15.91 44.32
C PRO A 883 5.30 -15.09 43.06
N ASP A 884 4.63 -13.96 43.24
CA ASP A 884 4.32 -13.02 42.16
C ASP A 884 5.53 -12.12 41.83
N SER A 885 6.36 -12.56 40.88
CA SER A 885 7.27 -11.68 40.13
C SER A 885 6.58 -11.13 38.87
N GLU A 886 7.12 -10.08 38.26
CA GLU A 886 6.59 -9.51 37.00
C GLU A 886 6.49 -10.58 35.89
N GLU A 887 7.54 -11.40 35.74
CA GLU A 887 7.58 -12.53 34.82
C GLU A 887 6.52 -13.61 35.16
N ASN A 888 6.42 -14.01 36.43
CA ASN A 888 5.45 -15.03 36.84
C ASN A 888 4.00 -14.57 36.64
N GLN A 889 3.71 -13.27 36.82
CA GLN A 889 2.35 -12.74 36.63
C GLN A 889 1.88 -12.86 35.18
N GLU A 890 2.75 -12.61 34.21
CA GLU A 890 2.44 -12.72 32.78
C GLU A 890 2.06 -14.17 32.42
N TYR A 891 2.93 -15.14 32.72
CA TYR A 891 2.69 -16.55 32.41
C TYR A 891 1.53 -17.16 33.21
N LYS A 892 1.30 -16.72 34.46
CA LYS A 892 0.07 -17.05 35.22
C LYS A 892 -1.17 -16.52 34.51
N GLY A 893 -1.11 -15.33 33.92
CA GLY A 893 -2.15 -14.78 33.06
C GLY A 893 -2.49 -15.70 31.89
N TYR A 894 -1.48 -16.14 31.14
CA TYR A 894 -1.65 -17.09 30.03
C TYR A 894 -2.27 -18.42 30.48
N LEU A 895 -1.81 -18.96 31.61
CA LEU A 895 -2.37 -20.19 32.19
C LEU A 895 -3.85 -20.03 32.57
N ARG A 896 -4.22 -18.92 33.23
CA ARG A 896 -5.61 -18.65 33.63
C ARG A 896 -6.52 -18.49 32.41
N ALA A 897 -6.06 -17.81 31.37
CA ALA A 897 -6.79 -17.68 30.11
C ALA A 897 -7.01 -19.06 29.44
N ALA A 898 -5.98 -19.91 29.39
CA ALA A 898 -6.09 -21.26 28.86
C ALA A 898 -7.02 -22.17 29.68
N LEU A 899 -7.02 -22.05 31.01
CA LEU A 899 -7.95 -22.77 31.90
C LEU A 899 -9.41 -22.38 31.63
N GLN A 900 -9.68 -21.09 31.38
CA GLN A 900 -11.01 -20.55 31.10
C GLN A 900 -11.44 -20.76 29.63
N ASN A 901 -10.52 -21.12 28.74
CA ASN A 901 -10.84 -21.36 27.34
C ASN A 901 -11.70 -22.64 27.19
N PRO A 902 -12.93 -22.54 26.65
CA PRO A 902 -13.82 -23.70 26.47
C PRO A 902 -13.39 -24.65 25.36
N ASP A 903 -12.57 -24.16 24.41
CA ASP A 903 -12.01 -24.96 23.31
C ASP A 903 -10.76 -25.74 23.74
N PHE A 904 -10.27 -25.56 24.97
CA PHE A 904 -9.09 -26.25 25.52
C PHE A 904 -9.49 -27.35 26.50
N GLY A 905 -8.95 -28.57 26.33
CA GLY A 905 -9.02 -29.66 27.31
C GLY A 905 -7.85 -29.66 28.31
N SER A 906 -7.82 -30.61 29.25
CA SER A 906 -6.70 -30.72 30.20
C SER A 906 -5.34 -30.93 29.54
N ALA A 907 -5.28 -31.68 28.43
CA ALA A 907 -4.03 -31.92 27.71
C ALA A 907 -3.48 -30.64 27.08
N ASP A 908 -4.36 -29.75 26.59
CA ASP A 908 -3.98 -28.48 25.98
C ASP A 908 -3.36 -27.53 27.01
N VAL A 909 -4.01 -27.40 28.17
CA VAL A 909 -3.49 -26.57 29.26
C VAL A 909 -2.19 -27.15 29.82
N THR A 910 -2.07 -28.48 29.91
CA THR A 910 -0.83 -29.11 30.36
C THR A 910 0.31 -28.90 29.38
N SER A 911 0.04 -28.91 28.06
CA SER A 911 1.06 -28.53 27.07
C SER A 911 1.57 -27.11 27.30
N LEU A 912 0.73 -26.17 27.72
CA LEU A 912 1.13 -24.81 28.05
C LEU A 912 2.05 -24.76 29.28
N LEU A 913 1.74 -25.54 30.32
CA LEU A 913 2.60 -25.67 31.50
C LEU A 913 4.00 -26.18 31.15
N PHE A 914 4.11 -27.10 30.19
CA PHE A 914 5.40 -27.54 29.66
C PHE A 914 6.11 -26.46 28.86
N THR A 915 5.39 -25.73 28.00
CA THR A 915 5.96 -24.61 27.22
C THR A 915 6.55 -23.55 28.13
N TYR A 916 5.86 -23.17 29.20
CA TYR A 916 6.33 -22.15 30.15
C TYR A 916 6.99 -22.74 31.39
N ASN A 917 7.59 -23.93 31.29
CA ASN A 917 8.15 -24.64 32.44
C ASN A 917 9.25 -23.85 33.16
N ASP A 918 10.02 -23.02 32.45
CA ASP A 918 11.11 -22.23 33.07
C ASP A 918 10.56 -21.19 34.05
N ALA A 919 9.44 -20.55 33.71
CA ALA A 919 8.75 -19.60 34.58
C ALA A 919 7.82 -20.30 35.59
N LEU A 920 7.00 -21.24 35.11
CA LEU A 920 5.93 -21.89 35.89
C LEU A 920 6.40 -23.11 36.69
N ARG A 921 7.62 -23.61 36.45
CA ARG A 921 8.28 -24.69 37.20
C ARG A 921 7.45 -25.97 37.35
N PHE A 922 6.60 -26.28 36.37
CA PHE A 922 5.67 -27.41 36.41
C PHE A 922 6.36 -28.76 36.67
N THR A 923 7.48 -29.01 36.00
CA THR A 923 8.26 -30.26 36.14
C THR A 923 8.76 -30.48 37.57
N GLN A 924 9.05 -29.41 38.32
CA GLN A 924 9.48 -29.52 39.72
C GLN A 924 8.35 -30.07 40.61
N SER A 925 7.10 -29.73 40.32
CA SER A 925 5.93 -30.23 41.07
C SER A 925 5.81 -31.76 41.00
N LEU A 926 6.23 -32.37 39.89
CA LEU A 926 6.19 -33.82 39.69
C LEU A 926 7.26 -34.58 40.49
N GLY A 927 8.32 -33.89 40.95
CA GLY A 927 9.40 -34.48 41.75
C GLY A 927 9.14 -34.53 43.26
N LEU A 928 8.05 -33.93 43.74
CA LEU A 928 7.79 -33.64 45.16
C LEU A 928 6.43 -34.21 45.62
N GLY A 929 6.35 -34.66 46.88
CA GLY A 929 5.09 -35.03 47.54
C GLY A 929 4.15 -35.91 46.68
N LYS A 930 2.91 -35.44 46.47
CA LYS A 930 1.90 -36.11 45.62
C LYS A 930 2.36 -36.30 44.16
N GLY A 931 3.28 -35.46 43.65
CA GLY A 931 3.89 -35.63 42.33
C GLY A 931 4.63 -36.96 42.18
N ARG A 932 5.36 -37.41 43.20
CA ARG A 932 6.05 -38.73 43.18
C ARG A 932 5.09 -39.90 43.10
N GLN A 933 3.91 -39.79 43.71
CA GLN A 933 2.86 -40.79 43.62
C GLN A 933 2.27 -40.82 42.21
N LEU A 934 1.98 -39.65 41.62
CA LEU A 934 1.42 -39.54 40.27
C LEU A 934 2.36 -40.02 39.16
N ARG A 935 3.68 -40.10 39.39
CA ARG A 935 4.63 -40.71 38.42
C ARG A 935 4.32 -42.18 38.11
N VAL A 936 3.51 -42.87 38.94
CA VAL A 936 3.01 -44.21 38.61
C VAL A 936 2.26 -44.26 37.27
N LEU A 937 1.59 -43.16 36.90
CA LEU A 937 0.87 -43.05 35.63
C LEU A 937 1.84 -43.17 34.43
N PHE A 938 2.99 -42.50 34.50
CA PHE A 938 4.04 -42.58 33.48
C PHE A 938 4.59 -44.00 33.35
N TYR A 939 4.81 -44.67 34.49
CA TYR A 939 5.30 -46.05 34.50
C TYR A 939 4.28 -47.02 33.89
N LEU A 940 3.00 -46.93 34.29
CA LEU A 940 1.94 -47.79 33.76
C LEU A 940 1.73 -47.56 32.27
N HIS A 941 1.68 -46.30 31.83
CA HIS A 941 1.52 -45.97 30.41
C HIS A 941 2.70 -46.48 29.57
N TYR A 942 3.94 -46.23 30.02
CA TYR A 942 5.14 -46.70 29.33
C TYR A 942 5.18 -48.22 29.22
N THR A 943 4.99 -48.91 30.34
CA THR A 943 5.11 -50.37 30.39
C THR A 943 3.98 -51.07 29.62
N ALA A 944 2.78 -50.47 29.54
CA ALA A 944 1.70 -50.97 28.70
C ALA A 944 2.08 -50.96 27.20
N ILE A 945 2.70 -49.87 26.73
CA ILE A 945 3.20 -49.79 25.35
C ILE A 945 4.29 -50.83 25.10
N VAL A 946 5.28 -50.92 25.99
CA VAL A 946 6.37 -51.90 25.86
C VAL A 946 5.84 -53.34 25.89
N TYR A 947 4.87 -53.64 26.76
CA TYR A 947 4.22 -54.95 26.83
C TYR A 947 3.49 -55.28 25.52
N HIS A 948 2.73 -54.33 24.95
CA HIS A 948 2.06 -54.55 23.68
C HIS A 948 3.04 -54.73 22.50
N VAL A 949 4.13 -53.95 22.47
CA VAL A 949 5.21 -54.11 21.49
C VAL A 949 5.84 -55.51 21.62
N ALA A 950 6.03 -56.00 22.84
CA ALA A 950 6.53 -57.35 23.08
C ALA A 950 5.56 -58.42 22.56
N GLN A 951 4.24 -58.25 22.75
CA GLN A 951 3.22 -59.13 22.17
C GLN A 951 3.27 -59.12 20.63
N LEU A 952 3.45 -57.95 20.00
CA LEU A 952 3.60 -57.84 18.55
C LEU A 952 4.85 -58.55 18.03
N VAL A 953 6.01 -58.32 18.66
CA VAL A 953 7.28 -58.98 18.31
C VAL A 953 7.15 -60.50 18.39
N GLN A 954 6.50 -61.00 19.45
CA GLN A 954 6.25 -62.43 19.63
C GLN A 954 5.30 -62.99 18.56
N HIS A 955 4.20 -62.30 18.26
CA HIS A 955 3.23 -62.71 17.23
C HIS A 955 3.87 -62.77 15.84
N LEU A 956 4.78 -61.84 15.53
CA LEU A 956 5.50 -61.78 14.25
C LEU A 956 6.67 -62.77 14.15
N GLY A 957 6.99 -63.51 15.22
CA GLY A 957 8.14 -64.41 15.25
C GLY A 957 9.49 -63.70 15.15
N LEU A 958 9.55 -62.42 15.53
CA LEU A 958 10.77 -61.61 15.47
C LEU A 958 11.59 -61.77 16.75
N LYS A 959 12.91 -61.63 16.64
CA LYS A 959 13.80 -61.50 17.81
C LYS A 959 13.53 -60.16 18.52
N PRO A 960 13.68 -60.10 19.86
CA PRO A 960 13.66 -58.83 20.59
C PRO A 960 14.59 -57.79 19.95
N PRO A 961 14.18 -56.52 19.86
CA PRO A 961 14.92 -55.51 19.10
C PRO A 961 16.23 -55.12 19.77
N ARG A 962 17.19 -54.59 19.01
CA ARG A 962 18.38 -53.92 19.57
C ARG A 962 18.04 -52.51 20.04
N TYR A 963 17.18 -51.80 19.32
CA TYR A 963 16.83 -50.42 19.61
C TYR A 963 15.32 -50.25 19.74
N LEU A 964 14.88 -49.64 20.84
CA LEU A 964 13.58 -48.97 20.92
C LEU A 964 13.84 -47.47 20.78
N CYS A 965 13.42 -46.90 19.66
CA CYS A 965 13.53 -45.46 19.41
C CYS A 965 12.18 -44.83 19.70
N PHE A 966 12.12 -43.87 20.60
CA PHE A 966 10.91 -43.13 20.92
C PHE A 966 10.95 -41.75 20.28
N SER A 967 9.90 -41.42 19.55
CA SER A 967 9.62 -40.12 18.98
C SER A 967 8.24 -39.60 19.40
N GLY A 968 7.82 -38.46 18.87
CA GLY A 968 6.57 -37.79 19.20
C GLY A 968 6.63 -37.05 20.54
N LYS A 969 5.92 -35.92 20.63
CA LYS A 969 5.91 -35.06 21.84
C LYS A 969 5.38 -35.80 23.07
N GLY A 970 4.49 -36.77 22.86
CA GLY A 970 3.95 -37.61 23.93
C GLY A 970 5.00 -38.52 24.57
N SER A 971 6.15 -38.78 23.95
CA SER A 971 7.22 -39.57 24.57
C SER A 971 8.11 -38.76 25.53
N LEU A 972 8.01 -37.43 25.56
CA LEU A 972 8.88 -36.57 26.38
C LEU A 972 8.73 -36.82 27.88
N TYR A 973 7.59 -37.37 28.33
CA TYR A 973 7.43 -37.76 29.74
C TYR A 973 8.44 -38.84 30.16
N LEU A 974 9.08 -39.56 29.22
CA LEU A 974 10.13 -40.53 29.55
C LEU A 974 11.33 -39.88 30.24
N ARG A 975 11.65 -38.60 29.94
CA ARG A 975 12.65 -37.84 30.72
C ARG A 975 12.19 -37.60 32.16
N LEU A 976 10.89 -37.37 32.33
CA LEU A 976 10.27 -37.23 33.64
C LEU A 976 10.22 -38.56 34.39
N LEU A 977 10.11 -39.69 33.68
CA LEU A 977 10.12 -41.03 34.26
C LEU A 977 11.54 -41.46 34.65
N SER A 978 12.53 -41.29 33.77
CA SER A 978 13.93 -41.62 34.05
C SER A 978 14.56 -40.78 35.16
N GLY A 979 13.97 -39.63 35.50
CA GLY A 979 14.51 -38.73 36.52
C GLY A 979 15.77 -37.98 36.06
N GLY A 980 16.01 -37.88 34.75
CA GLY A 980 17.16 -37.21 34.16
C GLY A 980 17.52 -37.71 32.76
N ALA A 981 18.72 -37.36 32.28
CA ALA A 981 19.16 -37.71 30.92
C ALA A 981 19.49 -39.20 30.71
N SER A 982 19.76 -39.95 31.79
CA SER A 982 20.11 -41.37 31.69
C SER A 982 18.88 -42.23 31.45
N MET A 983 18.87 -43.01 30.37
CA MET A 983 17.81 -43.97 30.05
C MET A 983 18.02 -45.35 30.68
N ALA A 984 19.06 -45.54 31.51
CA ALA A 984 19.45 -46.87 32.01
C ALA A 984 18.34 -47.58 32.80
N ALA A 985 17.61 -46.87 33.67
CA ALA A 985 16.49 -47.45 34.42
C ALA A 985 15.35 -47.87 33.47
N ILE A 986 15.06 -47.05 32.46
CA ILE A 986 14.07 -47.33 31.42
C ILE A 986 14.49 -48.54 30.58
N GLU A 987 15.76 -48.64 30.18
CA GLU A 987 16.32 -49.81 29.49
C GLU A 987 16.15 -51.09 30.31
N LYS A 988 16.43 -51.04 31.62
CA LYS A 988 16.29 -52.18 32.54
C LYS A 988 14.83 -52.62 32.67
N ILE A 989 13.91 -51.67 32.85
CA ILE A 989 12.46 -51.93 32.89
C ILE A 989 12.01 -52.56 31.57
N SER A 990 12.40 -52.02 30.43
CA SER A 990 12.04 -52.57 29.11
C SER A 990 12.51 -54.00 28.93
N LYS A 991 13.75 -54.31 29.30
CA LYS A 991 14.29 -55.67 29.24
C LYS A 991 13.47 -56.64 30.10
N ALA A 992 13.15 -56.23 31.33
CA ALA A 992 12.39 -57.06 32.26
C ALA A 992 10.95 -57.31 31.76
N VAL A 993 10.28 -56.27 31.25
CA VAL A 993 8.93 -56.39 30.67
C VAL A 993 8.94 -57.25 29.41
N PHE A 994 9.91 -57.07 28.50
CA PHE A 994 10.05 -57.93 27.30
C PHE A 994 10.27 -59.40 27.67
N LYS A 995 11.13 -59.67 28.66
CA LYS A 995 11.39 -61.03 29.15
C LYS A 995 10.14 -61.64 29.76
N ALA A 996 9.42 -60.91 30.61
CA ALA A 996 8.19 -61.38 31.24
C ALA A 996 7.04 -61.61 30.22
N ALA A 997 6.97 -60.79 29.18
CA ALA A 997 5.93 -60.90 28.15
C ALA A 997 6.20 -62.01 27.13
N THR A 998 7.44 -62.09 26.60
CA THR A 998 7.79 -62.99 25.48
C THR A 998 8.49 -64.29 25.90
N GLY A 999 9.02 -64.34 27.12
CA GLY A 999 9.93 -65.40 27.58
C GLY A 999 11.35 -65.31 27.01
N GLN A 1000 11.67 -64.31 26.19
CA GLN A 1000 12.98 -64.14 25.54
C GLN A 1000 13.76 -62.97 26.13
N GLU A 1001 15.08 -63.12 26.24
CA GLU A 1001 15.95 -62.01 26.66
C GLU A 1001 16.28 -61.07 25.50
N ALA A 1002 16.26 -59.77 25.77
CA ALA A 1002 16.74 -58.78 24.82
C ALA A 1002 18.27 -58.85 24.64
N PRO A 1003 18.82 -58.41 23.49
CA PRO A 1003 20.26 -58.37 23.26
C PRO A 1003 21.04 -57.62 24.36
N GLN A 1004 22.29 -58.02 24.62
CA GLN A 1004 23.13 -57.35 25.64
C GLN A 1004 23.29 -55.85 25.37
N ASN A 1005 23.45 -55.48 24.10
CA ASN A 1005 23.58 -54.11 23.60
C ASN A 1005 22.22 -53.41 23.33
N PHE A 1006 21.12 -53.89 23.90
CA PHE A 1006 19.81 -53.24 23.81
C PHE A 1006 19.86 -51.80 24.35
N ARG A 1007 19.26 -50.87 23.61
CA ARG A 1007 19.19 -49.44 23.94
C ARG A 1007 17.79 -48.89 23.77
N VAL A 1008 17.44 -47.97 24.67
CA VAL A 1008 16.27 -47.10 24.52
C VAL A 1008 16.79 -45.72 24.14
N ILE A 1009 16.40 -45.25 22.96
CA ILE A 1009 16.80 -43.94 22.44
C ILE A 1009 15.55 -43.07 22.46
N LEU A 1010 15.65 -41.90 23.09
CA LEU A 1010 14.62 -40.87 23.05
C LEU A 1010 15.12 -39.74 22.18
N ALA A 1011 14.37 -39.37 21.14
CA ALA A 1011 14.70 -38.22 20.31
C ALA A 1011 14.71 -36.92 21.16
N ASP A 1012 15.76 -36.11 21.05
CA ASP A 1012 15.96 -34.99 21.97
C ASP A 1012 14.86 -33.91 21.88
N ASN A 1013 14.47 -33.59 20.65
CA ASN A 1013 13.26 -32.84 20.36
C ASN A 1013 12.49 -33.61 19.26
N PRO A 1014 11.45 -34.38 19.61
CA PRO A 1014 10.85 -35.32 18.66
C PRO A 1014 10.24 -34.68 17.41
N LYS A 1015 9.68 -33.47 17.53
CA LYS A 1015 9.15 -32.72 16.38
C LYS A 1015 10.27 -32.21 15.45
N GLU A 1016 11.42 -31.86 16.02
CA GLU A 1016 12.62 -31.58 15.22
C GLU A 1016 13.13 -32.87 14.56
N ALA A 1017 13.16 -34.01 15.25
CA ALA A 1017 13.67 -35.25 14.67
C ALA A 1017 12.88 -35.69 13.42
N THR A 1018 11.54 -35.58 13.43
CA THR A 1018 10.68 -35.84 12.27
C THR A 1018 11.02 -34.89 11.11
N THR A 1019 10.99 -33.58 11.35
CA THR A 1019 11.27 -32.57 10.30
C THR A 1019 12.71 -32.63 9.79
N ASN A 1020 13.71 -32.77 10.68
CA ASN A 1020 15.12 -32.94 10.33
C ASN A 1020 15.33 -34.20 9.48
N GLY A 1021 14.64 -35.29 9.80
CA GLY A 1021 14.63 -36.50 8.99
C GLY A 1021 14.08 -36.26 7.58
N GLY A 1022 13.02 -35.47 7.46
CA GLY A 1022 12.48 -35.05 6.16
C GLY A 1022 13.40 -34.12 5.37
N VAL A 1023 14.13 -33.22 6.04
CA VAL A 1023 15.14 -32.37 5.39
C VAL A 1023 16.29 -33.22 4.82
N LEU A 1024 16.72 -34.24 5.56
CA LEU A 1024 17.80 -35.17 5.17
C LEU A 1024 17.34 -36.28 4.21
N PHE A 1025 16.05 -36.34 3.88
CA PHE A 1025 15.52 -37.36 2.99
C PHE A 1025 16.00 -37.15 1.53
N GLU A 1026 16.84 -38.09 1.06
CA GLU A 1026 17.27 -38.17 -0.32
C GLU A 1026 16.44 -39.20 -1.11
N GLU A 1027 15.76 -38.71 -2.15
CA GLU A 1027 14.87 -39.49 -3.02
C GLU A 1027 15.57 -40.66 -3.75
N SER A 1028 16.90 -40.63 -3.87
CA SER A 1028 17.70 -41.67 -4.51
C SER A 1028 18.16 -42.81 -3.58
N ALA A 1029 18.02 -42.67 -2.25
CA ALA A 1029 18.54 -43.65 -1.28
C ALA A 1029 17.51 -44.70 -0.83
N THR A 1030 16.22 -44.43 -1.01
CA THR A 1030 15.13 -45.37 -0.68
C THR A 1030 14.07 -45.27 -1.76
N SER A 1031 13.77 -46.37 -2.45
CA SER A 1031 12.74 -46.37 -3.46
C SER A 1031 11.38 -46.17 -2.79
N SER A 1032 10.50 -45.35 -3.36
CA SER A 1032 9.09 -45.25 -2.92
C SER A 1032 8.40 -46.63 -2.82
N ALA A 1033 8.90 -47.61 -3.57
CA ALA A 1033 8.48 -49.01 -3.55
C ALA A 1033 8.74 -49.76 -2.21
N ASP A 1034 9.65 -49.31 -1.34
CA ASP A 1034 9.89 -49.95 -0.04
C ASP A 1034 8.78 -49.58 1.00
N PHE A 1035 8.06 -48.47 0.83
CA PHE A 1035 6.99 -48.05 1.75
C PHE A 1035 5.62 -48.69 1.46
N ASP A 1036 5.33 -48.97 0.19
CA ASP A 1036 4.09 -49.66 -0.21
C ASP A 1036 4.07 -51.13 0.22
N GLN A 1037 5.20 -51.67 0.71
CA GLN A 1037 5.35 -53.06 1.16
C GLN A 1037 5.26 -53.23 2.68
N ILE A 1038 5.08 -52.16 3.45
CA ILE A 1038 4.97 -52.24 4.91
C ILE A 1038 3.65 -52.93 5.28
N ARG A 1039 3.74 -54.08 5.94
CA ARG A 1039 2.54 -54.81 6.40
C ARG A 1039 2.02 -54.23 7.72
N THR A 1040 0.79 -53.73 7.71
CA THR A 1040 0.08 -53.33 8.94
C THR A 1040 -0.38 -54.55 9.72
N VAL A 1041 -0.21 -54.55 11.04
CA VAL A 1041 -0.58 -55.64 11.95
C VAL A 1041 -1.22 -55.09 13.21
N LYS A 1042 -2.42 -55.57 13.57
CA LYS A 1042 -3.19 -55.06 14.71
C LYS A 1042 -3.75 -56.22 15.53
N LEU A 1043 -3.23 -56.47 16.71
CA LEU A 1043 -3.76 -57.54 17.56
C LEU A 1043 -5.13 -57.16 18.14
N ASN A 1044 -6.07 -58.11 18.23
CA ASN A 1044 -7.40 -57.87 18.80
C ASN A 1044 -7.41 -57.49 20.29
N GLY A 1045 -6.30 -57.69 21.01
CA GLY A 1045 -6.11 -57.31 22.41
C GLY A 1045 -6.21 -58.45 23.42
N ALA A 1046 -6.56 -59.66 22.96
CA ALA A 1046 -6.50 -60.88 23.78
C ALA A 1046 -5.04 -61.33 24.04
N THR A 1047 -4.83 -62.19 25.04
CA THR A 1047 -3.51 -62.71 25.42
C THR A 1047 -2.81 -63.45 24.27
N GLU A 1048 -3.53 -64.31 23.55
CA GLU A 1048 -3.10 -64.95 22.29
C GLU A 1048 -3.85 -64.30 21.13
N GLY A 1049 -3.66 -62.98 20.97
CA GLY A 1049 -4.43 -62.18 20.04
C GLY A 1049 -4.18 -62.54 18.56
N GLN A 1050 -5.26 -62.53 17.78
CA GLN A 1050 -5.19 -62.62 16.32
C GLN A 1050 -5.08 -61.22 15.70
N ASP A 1051 -4.51 -61.16 14.50
CA ASP A 1051 -4.50 -59.95 13.69
C ASP A 1051 -5.92 -59.60 13.22
N ILE A 1052 -6.40 -58.42 13.60
CA ILE A 1052 -7.74 -57.88 13.34
C ILE A 1052 -8.01 -57.83 11.85
N ASP A 1053 -7.05 -57.36 11.05
CA ASP A 1053 -7.24 -57.16 9.61
C ASP A 1053 -7.33 -58.52 8.89
N THR A 1054 -6.51 -59.49 9.31
CA THR A 1054 -6.57 -60.88 8.83
C THR A 1054 -7.88 -61.56 9.21
N ALA A 1055 -8.36 -61.39 10.44
CA ALA A 1055 -9.61 -61.95 10.93
C ALA A 1055 -10.87 -61.19 10.47
N ARG A 1056 -10.70 -59.97 9.92
CA ARG A 1056 -11.78 -59.01 9.62
C ARG A 1056 -12.72 -58.79 10.81
N LEU A 1057 -12.17 -58.67 12.01
CA LEU A 1057 -12.94 -58.55 13.24
C LEU A 1057 -13.72 -57.23 13.28
N LYS A 1058 -15.04 -57.31 13.41
CA LYS A 1058 -15.95 -56.14 13.42
C LYS A 1058 -16.56 -55.92 14.80
N MET A 1059 -17.12 -54.74 15.02
CA MET A 1059 -17.75 -54.36 16.29
C MET A 1059 -18.83 -55.34 16.79
N PRO A 1060 -19.76 -55.86 15.96
CA PRO A 1060 -20.76 -56.83 16.42
C PRO A 1060 -20.17 -58.18 16.88
N GLN A 1061 -18.92 -58.47 16.50
CA GLN A 1061 -18.19 -59.70 16.87
C GLN A 1061 -17.35 -59.51 18.15
N VAL A 1062 -17.42 -58.33 18.80
CA VAL A 1062 -16.84 -58.11 20.13
C VAL A 1062 -17.84 -58.62 21.18
N ASP A 1063 -17.89 -59.93 21.31
CA ASP A 1063 -18.75 -60.66 22.25
C ASP A 1063 -18.20 -60.66 23.68
N ALA A 1064 -18.92 -61.34 24.59
CA ALA A 1064 -18.53 -61.42 26.00
C ALA A 1064 -17.17 -62.12 26.18
N ASP A 1065 -16.87 -63.13 25.37
CA ASP A 1065 -15.65 -63.92 25.49
C ASP A 1065 -14.41 -63.12 25.07
N LEU A 1066 -14.50 -62.35 23.97
CA LEU A 1066 -13.42 -61.45 23.57
C LEU A 1066 -13.23 -60.33 24.58
N LYS A 1067 -14.31 -59.73 25.10
CA LYS A 1067 -14.22 -58.70 26.16
C LYS A 1067 -13.50 -59.26 27.39
N GLN A 1068 -13.88 -60.45 27.84
CA GLN A 1068 -13.25 -61.11 28.98
C GLN A 1068 -11.77 -61.39 28.70
N SER A 1069 -11.43 -61.86 27.50
CA SER A 1069 -10.05 -62.10 27.09
C SER A 1069 -9.18 -60.84 27.07
N VAL A 1070 -9.75 -59.68 26.67
CA VAL A 1070 -9.07 -58.38 26.73
C VAL A 1070 -8.84 -57.94 28.18
N ILE A 1071 -9.84 -58.13 29.05
CA ILE A 1071 -9.72 -57.87 30.49
C ILE A 1071 -8.65 -58.76 31.12
N ASP A 1072 -8.61 -60.05 30.78
CA ASP A 1072 -7.64 -60.99 31.32
C ASP A 1072 -6.21 -60.68 30.86
N ASN A 1073 -6.02 -60.26 29.59
CA ASN A 1073 -4.73 -59.77 29.14
C ASN A 1073 -4.30 -58.49 29.89
N THR A 1074 -5.24 -57.60 30.20
CA THR A 1074 -4.98 -56.41 31.02
C THR A 1074 -4.60 -56.78 32.46
N ARG A 1075 -5.29 -57.76 33.07
CA ARG A 1075 -4.95 -58.28 34.41
C ARG A 1075 -3.54 -58.86 34.43
N ARG A 1076 -3.19 -59.67 33.42
CA ARG A 1076 -1.85 -60.22 33.25
C ARG A 1076 -0.79 -59.13 33.14
N PHE A 1077 -1.05 -58.07 32.36
CA PHE A 1077 -0.18 -56.91 32.29
C PHE A 1077 0.03 -56.26 33.68
N LEU A 1078 -1.06 -56.01 34.43
CA LEU A 1078 -0.99 -55.41 35.75
C LEU A 1078 -0.22 -56.29 36.75
N GLU A 1079 -0.40 -57.61 36.70
CA GLU A 1079 0.38 -58.58 37.49
C GLU A 1079 1.88 -58.52 37.15
N ILE A 1080 2.23 -58.45 35.86
CA ILE A 1080 3.63 -58.31 35.44
C ILE A 1080 4.23 -57.01 35.99
N VAL A 1081 3.55 -55.88 35.89
CA VAL A 1081 4.19 -54.59 36.21
C VAL A 1081 4.10 -54.18 37.67
N LEU A 1082 3.16 -54.76 38.45
CA LEU A 1082 2.93 -54.43 39.86
C LEU A 1082 3.36 -55.55 40.85
N ASP A 1083 3.36 -56.82 40.43
CA ASP A 1083 3.61 -57.95 41.34
C ASP A 1083 4.86 -58.77 41.01
N ASN A 1084 5.24 -58.89 39.73
CA ASN A 1084 6.40 -59.72 39.32
C ASN A 1084 7.70 -59.28 40.00
N ASP A 1085 8.45 -60.24 40.53
CA ASP A 1085 9.66 -60.00 41.33
C ASP A 1085 10.80 -59.34 40.55
N ASP A 1086 10.87 -59.55 39.22
CA ASP A 1086 11.93 -58.96 38.38
C ASP A 1086 11.56 -57.55 37.87
N VAL A 1087 10.25 -57.24 37.77
CA VAL A 1087 9.75 -56.01 37.15
C VAL A 1087 9.30 -55.00 38.20
N ALA A 1088 8.42 -55.39 39.12
CA ALA A 1088 7.75 -54.47 40.03
C ALA A 1088 8.70 -53.68 40.96
N PRO A 1089 9.81 -54.24 41.47
CA PRO A 1089 10.78 -53.47 42.25
C PRO A 1089 11.44 -52.32 41.48
N LEU A 1090 11.50 -52.41 40.13
CA LEU A 1090 12.14 -51.39 39.29
C LEU A 1090 11.38 -50.07 39.25
N MET A 1091 10.11 -50.03 39.68
CA MET A 1091 9.34 -48.79 39.85
C MET A 1091 10.07 -47.77 40.74
N ARG A 1092 10.80 -48.24 41.75
CA ARG A 1092 11.57 -47.37 42.64
C ARG A 1092 12.76 -46.71 41.94
N GLU A 1093 13.35 -47.35 40.93
CA GLU A 1093 14.48 -46.81 40.17
C GLU A 1093 14.07 -45.60 39.32
N VAL A 1094 12.79 -45.51 38.93
CA VAL A 1094 12.21 -44.36 38.24
C VAL A 1094 11.50 -43.39 39.20
N GLY A 1095 11.73 -43.55 40.51
CA GLY A 1095 11.23 -42.66 41.56
C GLY A 1095 9.71 -42.62 41.66
N VAL A 1096 9.05 -43.74 41.39
CA VAL A 1096 7.64 -43.96 41.69
C VAL A 1096 7.53 -44.50 43.11
N ASP A 1097 6.77 -43.79 43.94
CA ASP A 1097 6.57 -44.13 45.36
C ASP A 1097 5.07 -44.27 45.65
N VAL A 1098 4.57 -45.50 45.60
CA VAL A 1098 3.15 -45.84 45.76
C VAL A 1098 2.98 -47.18 46.46
N ASP A 1099 1.83 -47.36 47.11
CA ASP A 1099 1.35 -48.67 47.54
C ASP A 1099 0.84 -49.46 46.32
N ARG A 1100 1.67 -50.41 45.84
CA ARG A 1100 1.39 -51.21 44.64
C ARG A 1100 0.07 -51.98 44.74
N THR A 1101 -0.25 -52.52 45.91
CA THR A 1101 -1.49 -53.30 46.13
C THR A 1101 -2.70 -52.39 45.97
N ARG A 1102 -2.65 -51.21 46.59
CA ARG A 1102 -3.70 -50.20 46.48
C ARG A 1102 -3.91 -49.73 45.03
N ILE A 1103 -2.82 -49.47 44.29
CA ILE A 1103 -2.90 -49.09 42.87
C ILE A 1103 -3.53 -50.22 42.04
N LYS A 1104 -3.12 -51.48 42.25
CA LYS A 1104 -3.68 -52.64 41.55
C LYS A 1104 -5.17 -52.78 41.81
N GLU A 1105 -5.60 -52.74 43.07
CA GLU A 1105 -7.02 -52.83 43.46
C GLU A 1105 -7.86 -51.73 42.83
N MET A 1106 -7.37 -50.49 42.79
CA MET A 1106 -8.05 -49.39 42.10
C MET A 1106 -8.24 -49.67 40.62
N LEU A 1107 -7.15 -50.00 39.91
CA LEU A 1107 -7.21 -50.25 38.46
C LEU A 1107 -8.14 -51.42 38.15
N LEU A 1108 -8.06 -52.52 38.91
CA LEU A 1108 -8.91 -53.69 38.69
C LEU A 1108 -10.41 -53.41 38.85
N ARG A 1109 -10.81 -52.43 39.66
CA ARG A 1109 -12.21 -51.99 39.77
C ARG A 1109 -12.67 -51.18 38.56
N GLU A 1110 -11.76 -50.53 37.85
CA GLU A 1110 -12.06 -49.55 36.80
C GLU A 1110 -11.90 -50.11 35.38
N ILE A 1111 -11.10 -51.17 35.19
CA ILE A 1111 -10.74 -51.66 33.85
C ILE A 1111 -11.93 -52.11 33.00
N GLU A 1112 -12.94 -52.74 33.60
CA GLU A 1112 -14.14 -53.21 32.88
C GLU A 1112 -15.03 -52.04 32.44
N ASP A 1113 -15.26 -51.08 33.33
CA ASP A 1113 -16.00 -49.85 33.01
C ASP A 1113 -15.28 -49.03 31.93
N SER A 1114 -13.95 -48.93 32.01
CA SER A 1114 -13.13 -48.27 30.99
C SER A 1114 -13.26 -48.94 29.62
N LEU A 1115 -13.23 -50.29 29.57
CA LEU A 1115 -13.43 -51.03 28.33
C LEU A 1115 -14.82 -50.76 27.74
N ASN A 1116 -15.86 -50.86 28.55
CA ASN A 1116 -17.24 -50.64 28.12
C ASN A 1116 -17.46 -49.21 27.61
N LEU A 1117 -16.94 -48.19 28.30
CA LEU A 1117 -16.98 -46.80 27.83
C LEU A 1117 -16.30 -46.64 26.48
N GLY A 1118 -15.11 -47.20 26.31
CA GLY A 1118 -14.37 -47.15 25.04
C GLY A 1118 -15.08 -47.87 23.90
N LEU A 1119 -15.67 -49.03 24.16
CA LEU A 1119 -16.46 -49.78 23.18
C LEU A 1119 -17.73 -49.03 22.78
N HIS A 1120 -18.44 -48.41 23.72
CA HIS A 1120 -19.59 -47.54 23.41
C HIS A 1120 -19.16 -46.35 22.54
N GLN A 1121 -17.98 -45.79 22.80
CA GLN A 1121 -17.40 -44.70 22.04
C GLN A 1121 -17.02 -45.11 20.61
N ILE A 1122 -16.39 -46.27 20.41
CA ILE A 1122 -16.13 -46.81 19.07
C ILE A 1122 -17.43 -47.12 18.33
N GLY A 1123 -18.40 -47.76 19.01
CA GLY A 1123 -19.64 -48.23 18.38
C GLY A 1123 -20.56 -47.11 17.89
N ARG A 1124 -20.40 -45.88 18.38
CA ARG A 1124 -21.10 -44.69 17.86
C ARG A 1124 -20.50 -44.16 16.56
N ASN A 1125 -19.20 -44.38 16.36
CA ASN A 1125 -18.44 -43.76 15.28
C ASN A 1125 -18.08 -44.74 14.16
N LEU A 1126 -18.08 -46.05 14.44
CA LEU A 1126 -17.71 -47.11 13.51
C LEU A 1126 -18.95 -47.74 12.88
N GLY A 1127 -18.99 -47.86 11.55
CA GLY A 1127 -20.08 -48.54 10.85
C GLY A 1127 -20.16 -50.03 11.22
N GLN A 1128 -21.36 -50.62 11.30
CA GLN A 1128 -21.50 -52.04 11.69
C GLN A 1128 -20.76 -53.03 10.75
N GLY A 1129 -20.52 -52.63 9.50
CA GLY A 1129 -19.81 -53.42 8.50
C GLY A 1129 -18.28 -53.25 8.50
N GLU A 1130 -17.75 -52.29 9.27
CA GLU A 1130 -16.34 -51.93 9.28
C GLU A 1130 -15.52 -52.82 10.22
N THR A 1131 -14.27 -53.06 9.83
CA THR A 1131 -13.31 -53.80 10.66
C THR A 1131 -12.83 -52.89 11.78
N LEU A 1132 -12.56 -53.45 12.97
CA LEU A 1132 -12.04 -52.68 14.09
C LEU A 1132 -10.76 -51.94 13.66
N PRO A 1133 -10.64 -50.65 13.95
CA PRO A 1133 -9.54 -49.86 13.42
C PRO A 1133 -8.21 -50.10 14.16
N GLU A 1134 -8.25 -50.62 15.39
CA GLU A 1134 -7.12 -50.69 16.33
C GLU A 1134 -7.31 -51.79 17.40
N THR A 1135 -6.25 -52.06 18.18
CA THR A 1135 -6.28 -53.03 19.28
C THR A 1135 -7.18 -52.60 20.44
N LEU A 1136 -7.89 -53.55 21.05
CA LEU A 1136 -8.70 -53.29 22.26
C LEU A 1136 -7.87 -53.31 23.55
N PHE A 1137 -6.61 -53.74 23.53
CA PHE A 1137 -5.78 -53.92 24.74
C PHE A 1137 -5.69 -52.67 25.62
N PHE A 1138 -5.66 -51.47 25.03
CA PHE A 1138 -5.49 -50.22 25.78
C PHE A 1138 -6.80 -49.63 26.32
N TYR A 1139 -7.96 -50.09 25.83
CA TYR A 1139 -9.27 -49.54 26.19
C TYR A 1139 -9.59 -49.66 27.70
N PRO A 1140 -9.24 -50.77 28.37
CA PRO A 1140 -9.39 -50.89 29.81
C PRO A 1140 -8.52 -49.92 30.63
N LEU A 1141 -7.46 -49.34 30.05
CA LEU A 1141 -6.51 -48.49 30.79
C LEU A 1141 -6.86 -46.99 30.71
N LYS A 1142 -7.51 -46.52 29.65
CA LYS A 1142 -7.70 -45.07 29.40
C LYS A 1142 -8.45 -44.33 30.52
N GLN A 1143 -9.67 -44.75 30.82
CA GLN A 1143 -10.46 -44.13 31.88
C GLN A 1143 -9.90 -44.45 33.25
N ALA A 1144 -9.37 -45.67 33.42
CA ALA A 1144 -8.77 -46.13 34.67
C ALA A 1144 -7.57 -45.25 35.09
N LEU A 1145 -6.68 -44.89 34.16
CA LEU A 1145 -5.55 -43.99 34.44
C LEU A 1145 -6.01 -42.57 34.80
N TYR A 1146 -7.01 -42.04 34.10
CA TYR A 1146 -7.59 -40.73 34.43
C TYR A 1146 -8.23 -40.73 35.83
N ASN A 1147 -9.03 -41.74 36.16
CA ASN A 1147 -9.66 -41.87 37.47
C ASN A 1147 -8.61 -42.05 38.59
N LEU A 1148 -7.56 -42.86 38.34
CA LEU A 1148 -6.43 -43.03 39.25
C LEU A 1148 -5.73 -41.68 39.52
N SER A 1149 -5.50 -40.86 38.48
CA SER A 1149 -4.89 -39.53 38.64
C SER A 1149 -5.68 -38.62 39.58
N ARG A 1150 -7.02 -38.66 39.51
CA ARG A 1150 -7.92 -37.85 40.33
C ARG A 1150 -7.93 -38.31 41.78
N GLU A 1151 -7.96 -39.62 41.98
CA GLU A 1151 -8.01 -40.21 43.32
C GLU A 1151 -6.72 -39.95 44.10
N LEU A 1152 -5.55 -40.07 43.45
CA LEU A 1152 -4.25 -39.82 44.07
C LEU A 1152 -4.07 -38.35 44.52
N ILE A 1153 -4.75 -37.40 43.89
CA ILE A 1153 -4.77 -36.01 44.36
C ILE A 1153 -5.79 -35.74 45.47
N SER A 1154 -6.94 -36.42 45.44
CA SER A 1154 -8.08 -36.08 46.31
C SER A 1154 -7.97 -36.68 47.71
N ASN A 1155 -7.27 -37.80 47.89
CA ASN A 1155 -7.17 -38.54 49.16
C ASN A 1155 -6.05 -38.02 50.10
N GLY A 1156 -5.99 -36.71 50.36
CA GLY A 1156 -5.12 -36.15 51.39
C GLY A 1156 -5.68 -34.86 51.96
#